data_AF-A0A0K1W199-F1
#
_entry.id   AF-A0A0K1W199-F1
#
_cell.length_a   1.000
_cell.length_b   1.000
_cell.length_c   1.000
_cell.angle_alpha   90.00
_cell.angle_beta   90.00
_cell.angle_gamma   90.00
#
_symmetry.space_group_name_H-M   'P 1'
#
loop_
_entity.id
_entity.type
_entity.pdbx_description
1 polymer ?
#
loop_
_entity_poly.entity_id
_entity_poly.type
_entity_poly.pdbx_seq_one_letter_code
_entity_poly.pdbx_strand_id
1 'polypeptide(L)'
;MKKILSILSVFSFFSFTVTNVIACENRPNIFNEYSDEEKIMSIRNITSESLKNYGVKVGNTLTNQEVDSLIEKLNLKEILTEDEFANLSPELINMYIMANSFLNDISSKVPGYDWISRKVAWQSQWSLRDLFEEKEWGVANNVSGWLDQIYLLNGWTLSVTFLDEEKLGWMGQGEPAYARININKRLVANKDGDIIYNESNPDAIREATATSLDPVFNSKRAVGPIYNGYASSSDLINLKGIYSLENNGLNPGFINYSPSVMDLINNLPVNFEFGNDVLKRSKEKIQDRLDEYLLNNPIYLSENLIDNSNIVEINTIFKNQIYSILFSEALKRREFVDDKGEKYTKEQMAVANRFVRKLFTNLDSTIEQMSKFEWIQNNKENKEFLLEFTKQLDNSNSEGWRKKDSTEDGLSTDEIKDFFDKLLKLIELSRNENDPLSKQLDFAKTLLVVANNKLVINSNDDELEQKDDSNQSLESNLKVYTDFEDFGIDNSYKLATTYYSEKVPKNIEEQKYEPDKNSPNNKQFKTDIFFKSVFFSHRFSMAEDSMISNFNQFYNASLGIESSSFNNQFINIEGVPATQENANKLLDNLLREYSNLPEGTEVNSEDWRIYMVIDLYIYNLTKTVQTMFSTPETFHQAKISLDFAKETGVETNWALADDDIAFAELIKNQEYNFFFNETSLKGEKSEFASTIYNEGIKAALNNKDFDFYLFKTTVNNYGKSLSPKFSMNQDYLKEEYFFSNFKTFTKLADNYLNLLEVYWDKNVRNNPKNPDYYEQ
;
A
#
# COMPACT_ATOMS: atom_id res chain seq x y z
N MET A 1 1.19 51.60 53.65
CA MET A 1 1.01 50.42 52.78
C MET A 1 1.51 50.62 51.37
N LYS A 2 0.95 51.52 50.53
CA LYS A 2 1.42 51.70 49.13
C LYS A 2 2.93 51.93 48.99
N LYS A 3 3.55 52.75 49.86
CA LYS A 3 5.01 52.96 49.87
C LYS A 3 5.82 51.72 50.28
N ILE A 4 5.29 50.88 51.18
CA ILE A 4 5.92 49.62 51.60
C ILE A 4 5.76 48.57 50.50
N LEU A 5 4.58 48.51 49.86
CA LEU A 5 4.34 47.70 48.66
C LEU A 5 5.25 48.13 47.52
N SER A 6 5.45 49.42 47.27
CA SER A 6 6.42 49.88 46.25
C SER A 6 7.85 49.50 46.61
N ILE A 7 8.25 49.56 47.88
CA ILE A 7 9.58 49.11 48.32
C ILE A 7 9.72 47.59 48.17
N LEU A 8 8.71 46.80 48.54
CA LEU A 8 8.68 45.35 48.36
C LEU A 8 8.65 44.97 46.87
N SER A 9 7.89 45.67 46.04
CA SER A 9 7.87 45.48 44.58
C SER A 9 9.21 45.84 43.96
N VAL A 10 9.90 46.89 44.44
CA VAL A 10 11.26 47.24 44.01
C VAL A 10 12.27 46.21 44.49
N PHE A 11 12.12 45.63 45.69
CA PHE A 11 12.94 44.52 46.16
C PHE A 11 12.67 43.22 45.39
N SER A 12 11.41 42.95 45.02
CA SER A 12 11.05 41.82 44.15
C SER A 12 11.58 42.03 42.74
N PHE A 13 11.51 43.25 42.20
CA PHE A 13 12.10 43.59 40.90
C PHE A 13 13.62 43.49 40.96
N PHE A 14 14.28 44.04 41.99
CA PHE A 14 15.72 43.87 42.20
C PHE A 14 16.10 42.41 42.40
N SER A 15 15.32 41.60 43.12
CA SER A 15 15.56 40.16 43.24
C SER A 15 15.42 39.48 41.87
N PHE A 16 14.42 39.84 41.07
CA PHE A 16 14.19 39.31 39.72
C PHE A 16 15.31 39.70 38.74
N THR A 17 15.73 40.97 38.77
CA THR A 17 16.82 41.50 37.95
C THR A 17 18.18 41.00 38.43
N VAL A 18 18.41 40.84 39.74
CA VAL A 18 19.64 40.24 40.28
C VAL A 18 19.71 38.76 39.94
N THR A 19 18.58 38.04 39.89
CA THR A 19 18.58 36.62 39.46
C THR A 19 18.84 36.48 37.96
N ASN A 20 18.29 37.38 37.12
CA ASN A 20 18.53 37.39 35.67
C ASN A 20 19.89 38.00 35.25
N VAL A 21 20.40 39.02 35.95
CA VAL A 21 21.70 39.63 35.66
C VAL A 21 22.85 38.78 36.18
N ILE A 22 22.65 38.04 37.28
CA ILE A 22 23.64 37.05 37.76
C ILE A 22 23.66 35.78 36.89
N ALA A 23 22.63 35.55 36.07
CA ALA A 23 22.66 34.54 35.02
C ALA A 23 23.39 35.00 33.74
N CYS A 24 23.57 36.32 33.52
CA CYS A 24 24.12 36.86 32.28
C CYS A 24 25.47 37.60 32.38
N GLU A 25 25.96 37.98 33.57
CA GLU A 25 27.33 38.52 33.70
C GLU A 25 28.12 37.87 34.85
N ASN A 26 29.26 37.29 34.47
CA ASN A 26 30.39 36.79 35.27
C ASN A 26 30.34 37.07 36.79
N ARG A 27 29.93 36.07 37.59
CA ARG A 27 30.39 35.97 38.99
C ARG A 27 31.87 35.50 39.01
N PRO A 28 32.68 35.97 39.99
CA PRO A 28 34.08 35.57 40.11
C PRO A 28 34.20 34.07 40.41
N ASN A 29 35.07 33.41 39.64
CA ASN A 29 35.42 31.99 39.65
C ASN A 29 35.49 31.33 41.04
N ILE A 30 34.45 30.55 41.38
CA ILE A 30 34.56 29.33 42.20
C ILE A 30 33.57 28.28 41.68
N PHE A 31 33.65 27.94 40.38
CA PHE A 31 32.98 26.77 39.83
C PHE A 31 34.04 25.91 39.15
N ASN A 32 34.01 24.60 39.40
CA ASN A 32 34.73 23.63 38.57
C ASN A 32 34.25 23.83 37.13
N GLU A 33 35.14 24.28 36.24
CA GLU A 33 34.88 24.31 34.79
C GLU A 33 34.84 22.86 34.31
N TYR A 34 33.70 22.19 34.49
CA TYR A 34 33.49 20.90 33.87
C TYR A 34 33.47 21.09 32.35
N SER A 35 34.25 20.28 31.63
CA SER A 35 34.12 20.18 30.18
C SER A 35 32.71 19.67 29.81
N ASP A 36 32.28 19.87 28.57
CA ASP A 36 30.98 19.34 28.15
C ASP A 36 30.95 17.80 28.20
N GLU A 37 32.08 17.14 27.95
CA GLU A 37 32.23 15.69 28.14
C GLU A 37 32.06 15.29 29.62
N GLU A 38 32.64 16.05 30.55
CA GLU A 38 32.48 15.80 31.98
C GLU A 38 31.03 16.01 32.44
N LYS A 39 30.33 17.02 31.90
CA LYS A 39 28.89 17.23 32.14
C LYS A 39 28.07 16.07 31.59
N ILE A 40 28.32 15.64 30.34
CA ILE A 40 27.63 14.53 29.69
C ILE A 40 27.85 13.22 30.46
N MET A 41 29.09 12.97 30.92
CA MET A 41 29.42 11.79 31.72
C MET A 41 28.83 11.85 33.13
N SER A 42 28.73 13.03 33.73
CA SER A 42 28.17 13.19 35.08
C SER A 42 26.72 12.72 35.14
N ILE A 43 25.90 12.94 34.10
CA ILE A 43 24.50 12.51 34.07
C ILE A 43 24.34 10.99 34.28
N ARG A 44 25.31 10.17 33.85
CA ARG A 44 25.31 8.72 34.09
C ARG A 44 25.41 8.33 35.56
N ASN A 45 26.00 9.20 36.38
CA ASN A 45 26.20 8.96 37.81
C ASN A 45 24.97 9.37 38.66
N ILE A 46 23.92 9.91 38.04
CA ILE A 46 22.66 10.20 38.73
C ILE A 46 21.93 8.88 38.97
N THR A 47 21.69 8.53 40.24
CA THR A 47 20.96 7.32 40.65
C THR A 47 19.72 7.66 41.45
N SER A 48 18.77 6.73 41.49
CA SER A 48 17.56 6.86 42.31
C SER A 48 17.87 7.13 43.79
N GLU A 49 18.95 6.53 44.31
CA GLU A 49 19.37 6.67 45.69
C GLU A 49 19.99 8.04 45.98
N SER A 50 20.85 8.55 45.07
CA SER A 50 21.44 9.88 45.25
C SER A 50 20.35 10.97 45.28
N LEU A 51 19.38 10.90 44.37
CA LEU A 51 18.27 11.84 44.31
C LEU A 51 17.40 11.81 45.57
N LYS A 52 17.13 10.62 46.11
CA LYS A 52 16.39 10.47 47.38
C LYS A 52 17.18 11.05 48.56
N ASN A 53 18.48 10.75 48.64
CA ASN A 53 19.35 11.22 49.73
C ASN A 53 19.48 12.75 49.76
N TYR A 54 19.48 13.39 48.59
CA TYR A 54 19.48 14.85 48.46
C TYR A 54 18.08 15.48 48.51
N GLY A 55 17.02 14.70 48.74
CA GLY A 55 15.66 15.21 48.90
C GLY A 55 15.08 15.84 47.62
N VAL A 56 15.49 15.33 46.46
CA VAL A 56 14.93 15.75 45.17
C VAL A 56 13.46 15.32 45.08
N LYS A 57 12.61 16.21 44.60
CA LYS A 57 11.17 16.03 44.45
C LYS A 57 10.71 16.44 43.06
N VAL A 58 9.81 15.63 42.51
CA VAL A 58 9.03 15.97 41.30
C VAL A 58 7.59 16.16 41.74
N GLY A 59 7.10 17.39 41.68
CA GLY A 59 5.68 17.68 41.96
C GLY A 59 4.83 17.47 40.71
N ASN A 60 3.58 17.02 40.88
CA ASN A 60 2.59 17.00 39.80
C ASN A 60 1.40 17.94 40.08
N THR A 61 0.78 18.32 38.96
CA THR A 61 -0.54 18.90 38.71
C THR A 61 -0.72 20.37 38.99
N LEU A 62 -0.73 21.14 37.89
CA LEU A 62 -1.64 22.27 37.77
C LEU A 62 -3.08 21.74 37.70
N THR A 63 -4.01 22.48 38.28
CA THR A 63 -5.44 22.26 38.05
C THR A 63 -5.80 22.59 36.59
N ASN A 64 -6.89 22.01 36.06
CA ASN A 64 -7.35 22.33 34.69
C ASN A 64 -7.54 23.84 34.48
N GLN A 65 -7.97 24.59 35.51
CA GLN A 65 -8.09 26.05 35.45
C GLN A 65 -6.73 26.77 35.34
N GLU A 66 -5.69 26.26 35.98
CA GLU A 66 -4.33 26.79 35.88
C GLU A 66 -3.71 26.46 34.53
N VAL A 67 -4.00 25.28 33.98
CA VAL A 67 -3.65 24.87 32.62
C VAL A 67 -4.32 25.78 31.58
N ASP A 68 -5.62 26.01 31.70
CA ASP A 68 -6.37 26.90 30.80
C ASP A 68 -5.84 28.34 30.88
N SER A 69 -5.54 28.82 32.09
CA SER A 69 -4.90 30.13 32.28
C SER A 69 -3.51 30.20 31.66
N LEU A 70 -2.75 29.10 31.65
CA LEU A 70 -1.45 29.02 31.01
C LEU A 70 -1.59 29.08 29.48
N ILE A 71 -2.51 28.30 28.93
CA ILE A 71 -2.85 28.28 27.50
C ILE A 71 -3.25 29.67 27.01
N GLU A 72 -4.11 30.36 27.77
CA GLU A 72 -4.56 31.72 27.45
C GLU A 72 -3.40 32.72 27.52
N LYS A 73 -2.57 32.66 28.58
CA LYS A 73 -1.42 33.57 28.76
C LYS A 73 -0.31 33.36 27.73
N LEU A 74 -0.14 32.13 27.24
CA LEU A 74 0.83 31.82 26.19
C LEU A 74 0.28 32.10 24.77
N ASN A 75 -0.96 32.62 24.67
CA ASN A 75 -1.65 32.91 23.41
C ASN A 75 -1.73 31.71 22.47
N LEU A 76 -1.87 30.50 23.04
CA LEU A 76 -1.89 29.27 22.26
C LEU A 76 -3.30 28.95 21.74
N LYS A 77 -4.34 29.56 22.31
CA LYS A 77 -5.74 29.22 22.05
C LYS A 77 -6.11 29.07 20.57
N GLU A 78 -5.69 30.01 19.71
CA GLU A 78 -5.96 29.96 18.26
C GLU A 78 -5.23 28.79 17.58
N ILE A 79 -3.93 28.62 17.88
CA ILE A 79 -3.08 27.52 17.39
C ILE A 79 -3.65 26.16 17.82
N LEU A 80 -4.14 26.05 19.06
CA LEU A 80 -4.73 24.84 19.64
C LEU A 80 -6.07 24.45 19.02
N THR A 81 -6.86 25.41 18.52
CA THR A 81 -8.15 25.14 17.88
C THR A 81 -8.03 24.62 16.45
N GLU A 82 -6.93 24.90 15.77
CA GLU A 82 -6.76 24.61 14.34
C GLU A 82 -6.03 23.30 14.05
N ASP A 83 -5.32 22.71 15.03
CA ASP A 83 -4.40 21.59 14.81
C ASP A 83 -4.66 20.41 15.77
N GLU A 84 -4.60 19.18 15.27
CA GLU A 84 -4.84 17.93 16.04
C GLU A 84 -3.67 17.57 16.95
N PHE A 85 -2.45 17.99 16.61
CA PHE A 85 -1.25 17.81 17.43
C PHE A 85 -1.07 18.93 18.46
N ALA A 86 -1.69 20.08 18.21
CA ALA A 86 -1.45 21.25 19.04
C ALA A 86 -2.11 21.15 20.39
N ASN A 87 -3.20 20.38 20.59
CA ASN A 87 -3.84 20.26 21.90
C ASN A 87 -2.80 19.86 22.95
N LEU A 88 -2.32 20.86 23.68
CA LEU A 88 -1.64 20.72 24.94
C LEU A 88 -2.62 20.02 25.86
N SER A 89 -2.61 18.69 25.83
CA SER A 89 -3.33 17.93 26.82
C SER A 89 -2.80 18.42 28.18
N PRO A 90 -3.64 18.60 29.20
CA PRO A 90 -3.18 18.96 30.53
C PRO A 90 -1.98 18.11 30.98
N GLU A 91 -1.93 16.86 30.52
CA GLU A 91 -0.81 15.93 30.69
C GLU A 91 0.48 16.41 30.01
N LEU A 92 0.45 16.92 28.77
CA LEU A 92 1.63 17.46 28.09
C LEU A 92 2.17 18.73 28.75
N ILE A 93 1.29 19.62 29.24
CA ILE A 93 1.68 20.77 30.06
C ILE A 93 2.25 20.32 31.40
N ASN A 94 1.61 19.35 32.04
CA ASN A 94 2.06 18.81 33.33
C ASN A 94 3.43 18.15 33.21
N MET A 95 3.68 17.38 32.16
CA MET A 95 4.99 16.79 31.88
C MET A 95 6.05 17.85 31.59
N TYR A 96 5.72 18.88 30.81
CA TYR A 96 6.61 20.02 30.58
C TYR A 96 7.02 20.68 31.90
N ILE A 97 6.06 20.91 32.80
CA ILE A 97 6.29 21.50 34.12
C ILE A 97 7.08 20.53 35.01
N MET A 98 6.75 19.23 34.99
CA MET A 98 7.43 18.20 35.75
C MET A 98 8.89 18.03 35.32
N ALA A 99 9.18 18.01 34.02
CA ALA A 99 10.53 17.90 33.48
C ALA A 99 11.39 19.11 33.90
N ASN A 100 10.84 20.32 33.75
CA ASN A 100 11.51 21.54 34.19
C ASN A 100 11.70 21.58 35.71
N SER A 101 10.68 21.18 36.48
CA SER A 101 10.78 21.10 37.94
C SER A 101 11.84 20.09 38.35
N PHE A 102 11.88 18.92 37.72
CA PHE A 102 12.82 17.86 38.04
C PHE A 102 14.27 18.28 37.81
N LEU A 103 14.58 18.83 36.63
CA LEU A 103 15.93 19.30 36.31
C LEU A 103 16.37 20.47 37.20
N ASN A 104 15.48 21.41 37.51
CA ASN A 104 15.80 22.53 38.42
C ASN A 104 16.00 22.06 39.87
N ASP A 105 15.24 21.06 40.33
CA ASP A 105 15.39 20.52 41.68
C ASP A 105 16.69 19.71 41.82
N ILE A 106 17.08 18.95 40.79
CA ILE A 106 18.41 18.34 40.70
C ILE A 106 19.50 19.41 40.74
N SER A 107 19.38 20.44 39.90
CA SER A 107 20.36 21.52 39.80
C SER A 107 20.55 22.30 41.10
N SER A 108 19.56 22.34 41.98
CA SER A 108 19.61 23.12 43.23
C SER A 108 19.99 22.30 44.46
N LYS A 109 19.77 20.98 44.44
CA LYS A 109 19.97 20.10 45.60
C LYS A 109 21.10 19.09 45.46
N VAL A 110 21.47 18.71 44.24
CA VAL A 110 22.51 17.69 44.00
C VAL A 110 23.84 18.40 43.67
N PRO A 111 24.87 18.27 44.53
CA PRO A 111 26.16 18.92 44.29
C PRO A 111 26.79 18.51 42.95
N GLY A 112 27.31 19.49 42.20
CA GLY A 112 27.98 19.25 40.92
C GLY A 112 27.08 19.30 39.68
N TYR A 113 25.76 19.46 39.85
CA TYR A 113 24.79 19.58 38.76
C TYR A 113 24.24 21.00 38.56
N ASP A 114 24.85 22.02 39.18
CA ASP A 114 24.44 23.43 39.06
C ASP A 114 24.41 23.92 37.60
N TRP A 115 25.19 23.29 36.72
CA TRP A 115 25.26 23.61 35.30
C TRP A 115 23.96 23.29 34.55
N ILE A 116 23.12 22.38 35.07
CA ILE A 116 21.83 22.00 34.45
C ILE A 116 20.94 23.24 34.32
N SER A 117 20.80 24.05 35.37
CA SER A 117 19.98 25.28 35.31
C SER A 117 20.42 26.25 34.20
N ARG A 118 21.73 26.41 34.00
CA ARG A 118 22.28 27.25 32.92
C ARG A 118 22.00 26.66 31.55
N LYS A 119 22.07 25.33 31.43
CA LYS A 119 21.77 24.61 30.19
C LYS A 119 20.28 24.71 29.83
N VAL A 120 19.39 24.58 30.82
CA VAL A 120 17.94 24.75 30.66
C VAL A 120 17.59 26.20 30.29
N ALA A 121 18.23 27.20 30.91
CA ALA A 121 18.04 28.61 30.57
C ALA A 121 18.59 28.96 29.18
N TRP A 122 19.73 28.40 28.77
CA TRP A 122 20.20 28.52 27.38
C TRP A 122 19.21 27.85 26.41
N GLN A 123 18.65 26.71 26.81
CA GLN A 123 17.60 26.01 26.08
C GLN A 123 16.25 26.78 26.06
N SER A 124 16.04 27.84 26.85
CA SER A 124 14.77 28.59 26.88
C SER A 124 14.71 29.72 25.84
N GLN A 125 15.61 29.72 24.84
CA GLN A 125 15.50 30.59 23.65
C GLN A 125 14.27 30.27 22.79
N TRP A 126 13.67 29.09 22.99
CA TRP A 126 12.44 28.65 22.33
C TRP A 126 11.30 28.58 23.34
N SER A 127 10.13 29.07 22.93
CA SER A 127 8.90 29.03 23.71
C SER A 127 8.04 27.83 23.34
N LEU A 128 7.08 27.49 24.20
CA LEU A 128 6.10 26.43 23.91
C LEU A 128 5.31 26.71 22.62
N ARG A 129 5.18 27.99 22.21
CA ARG A 129 4.50 28.42 20.99
C ARG A 129 5.27 28.03 19.73
N ASP A 130 6.60 28.17 19.74
CA ASP A 130 7.47 27.90 18.58
C ASP A 130 7.45 26.42 18.17
N LEU A 131 7.14 25.53 19.12
CA LEU A 131 6.94 24.10 18.86
C LEU A 131 5.81 23.84 17.85
N PHE A 132 4.79 24.70 17.81
CA PHE A 132 3.53 24.46 17.09
C PHE A 132 3.37 25.35 15.86
N GLU A 133 4.01 26.51 15.81
CA GLU A 133 3.99 27.37 14.61
C GLU A 133 4.77 26.75 13.43
N GLU A 134 5.79 25.93 13.70
CA GLU A 134 6.62 25.24 12.67
C GLU A 134 6.35 23.71 12.58
N LYS A 135 5.07 23.35 12.64
CA LYS A 135 4.40 22.03 12.55
C LYS A 135 5.25 20.78 12.20
N GLU A 136 5.91 20.74 11.04
CA GLU A 136 6.63 19.55 10.54
C GLU A 136 8.10 19.48 11.01
N TRP A 137 8.71 20.63 11.28
CA TRP A 137 10.07 20.76 11.85
C TRP A 137 10.06 20.62 13.38
N GLY A 138 8.95 21.04 14.00
CA GLY A 138 8.55 20.97 15.41
C GLY A 138 8.98 19.71 16.16
N VAL A 139 8.49 18.59 15.64
CA VAL A 139 8.43 17.30 16.36
C VAL A 139 9.54 16.35 15.88
N ALA A 140 10.06 16.53 14.66
CA ALA A 140 11.09 15.68 14.08
C ALA A 140 12.52 16.05 14.55
N ASN A 141 12.75 17.32 14.91
CA ASN A 141 14.04 17.80 15.38
C ASN A 141 14.14 17.76 16.91
N ASN A 142 15.25 17.26 17.45
CA ASN A 142 15.60 17.60 18.83
C ASN A 142 15.99 19.08 18.86
N VAL A 143 15.87 19.75 20.00
CA VAL A 143 16.08 21.21 20.04
C VAL A 143 17.48 21.64 19.63
N SER A 144 18.48 20.76 19.73
CA SER A 144 19.79 21.00 19.13
C SER A 144 19.79 21.06 17.60
N GLY A 145 18.81 20.47 16.91
CA GLY A 145 18.52 20.61 15.48
C GLY A 145 18.06 22.00 15.05
N TRP A 146 17.56 22.81 15.99
CA TRP A 146 17.07 24.17 15.74
C TRP A 146 18.16 25.23 15.91
N LEU A 147 19.35 24.82 16.36
CA LEU A 147 20.51 25.71 16.46
C LEU A 147 21.00 26.15 15.08
N ASP A 148 21.73 27.24 15.02
CA ASP A 148 22.45 27.60 13.80
C ASP A 148 23.54 26.56 13.47
N GLN A 149 23.83 26.39 12.18
CA GLN A 149 24.86 25.45 11.68
C GLN A 149 26.26 25.68 12.31
N ILE A 150 26.55 26.87 12.83
CA ILE A 150 27.81 27.16 13.54
C ILE A 150 28.04 26.26 14.77
N TYR A 151 26.98 25.63 15.30
CA TYR A 151 27.05 24.72 16.45
C TYR A 151 27.09 23.23 16.08
N LEU A 152 27.36 22.88 14.82
CA LEU A 152 27.31 21.51 14.29
C LEU A 152 28.08 20.47 15.14
N LEU A 153 29.24 20.85 15.68
CA LEU A 153 30.13 19.94 16.42
C LEU A 153 29.88 19.91 17.94
N ASN A 154 29.31 20.97 18.52
CA ASN A 154 29.20 21.15 19.99
C ASN A 154 27.75 21.32 20.49
N GLY A 155 26.76 21.31 19.59
CA GLY A 155 25.35 21.45 19.95
C GLY A 155 24.77 20.19 20.60
N TRP A 156 24.43 20.27 21.88
CA TRP A 156 23.68 19.23 22.60
C TRP A 156 22.59 19.82 23.48
N THR A 157 21.59 19.03 23.86
CA THR A 157 20.45 19.42 24.71
C THR A 157 20.17 18.38 25.79
N LEU A 158 19.56 18.82 26.89
CA LEU A 158 19.00 17.97 27.93
C LEU A 158 17.51 17.77 27.73
N SER A 159 17.01 16.56 27.94
CA SER A 159 15.58 16.26 28.03
C SER A 159 15.29 15.21 29.11
N VAL A 160 14.04 15.09 29.53
CA VAL A 160 13.56 14.11 30.50
C VAL A 160 12.47 13.27 29.85
N THR A 161 12.59 11.95 29.95
CA THR A 161 11.53 10.98 29.64
C THR A 161 10.94 10.47 30.95
N PHE A 162 9.62 10.54 31.09
CA PHE A 162 8.92 9.85 32.18
C PHE A 162 8.39 8.51 31.67
N LEU A 163 8.42 7.47 32.49
CA LEU A 163 7.96 6.13 32.12
C LEU A 163 6.98 5.54 33.15
N ASP A 164 6.09 4.68 32.68
CA ASP A 164 5.18 3.87 33.50
C ASP A 164 5.86 2.61 34.09
N GLU A 165 5.10 1.77 34.81
CA GLU A 165 5.62 0.55 35.43
C GLU A 165 6.17 -0.46 34.40
N GLU A 166 5.64 -0.45 33.17
CA GLU A 166 6.07 -1.28 32.05
C GLU A 166 7.31 -0.71 31.34
N LYS A 167 7.82 0.43 31.81
CA LYS A 167 8.96 1.19 31.23
C LYS A 167 8.66 1.75 29.83
N LEU A 168 7.38 1.93 29.52
CA LEU A 168 6.94 2.66 28.34
C LEU A 168 6.77 4.14 28.68
N GLY A 169 6.76 5.01 27.67
CA GLY A 169 6.52 6.44 27.84
C GLY A 169 5.29 6.73 28.70
N TRP A 170 5.44 7.52 29.75
CA TRP A 170 4.34 7.86 30.65
C TRP A 170 3.37 8.81 29.96
N MET A 171 2.12 8.36 29.79
CA MET A 171 1.10 9.08 29.01
C MET A 171 0.15 9.91 29.90
N GLY A 172 0.53 10.19 31.15
CA GLY A 172 -0.28 10.97 32.08
C GLY A 172 -1.38 10.20 32.83
N GLN A 173 -1.53 8.89 32.60
CA GLN A 173 -2.38 8.02 33.42
C GLN A 173 -1.60 7.46 34.62
N GLY A 174 -2.16 7.61 35.83
CA GLY A 174 -1.52 7.14 37.07
C GLY A 174 -0.24 7.91 37.42
N GLU A 175 0.51 7.42 38.40
CA GLU A 175 1.80 8.02 38.79
C GLU A 175 2.91 7.53 37.83
N PRO A 176 3.85 8.41 37.41
CA PRO A 176 5.02 7.98 36.67
C PRO A 176 5.90 7.12 37.58
N ALA A 177 6.28 5.92 37.13
CA ALA A 177 7.08 4.99 37.90
C ALA A 177 8.58 5.31 37.79
N TYR A 178 9.01 5.77 36.62
CA TYR A 178 10.42 6.06 36.35
C TYR A 178 10.62 7.38 35.60
N ALA A 179 11.85 7.90 35.65
CA ALA A 179 12.34 8.97 34.80
C ALA A 179 13.72 8.63 34.23
N ARG A 180 14.08 9.25 33.11
CA ARG A 180 15.41 9.23 32.53
C ARG A 180 15.79 10.62 32.04
N ILE A 181 17.03 11.03 32.28
CA ILE A 181 17.57 12.30 31.77
C ILE A 181 18.43 11.97 30.56
N ASN A 182 18.08 12.52 29.38
CA ASN A 182 18.74 12.24 28.11
C ASN A 182 19.61 13.41 27.68
N ILE A 183 20.74 13.08 27.05
CA ILE A 183 21.63 13.99 26.33
C ILE A 183 21.43 13.75 24.83
N ASN A 184 20.94 14.76 24.12
CA ASN A 184 20.70 14.69 22.68
C ASN A 184 21.74 15.55 21.95
N LYS A 185 22.45 14.99 20.97
CA LYS A 185 23.31 15.75 20.03
C LYS A 185 22.48 16.29 18.86
N ARG A 186 22.93 17.38 18.23
CA ARG A 186 22.25 18.01 17.09
C ARG A 186 21.91 17.02 15.96
N LEU A 187 20.65 17.01 15.55
CA LEU A 187 20.17 16.38 14.32
C LEU A 187 19.11 17.24 13.66
N VAL A 188 19.19 17.34 12.33
CA VAL A 188 18.28 18.15 11.50
C VAL A 188 17.54 17.23 10.53
N ALA A 189 16.22 17.33 10.51
CA ALA A 189 15.32 16.69 9.56
C ALA A 189 14.89 17.64 8.44
N ASN A 190 14.60 17.08 7.27
CA ASN A 190 13.75 17.74 6.28
C ASN A 190 12.26 17.65 6.69
N LYS A 191 11.36 18.18 5.86
CA LYS A 191 9.90 18.16 6.11
C LYS A 191 9.30 16.76 6.12
N ASP A 192 9.97 15.81 5.47
CA ASP A 192 9.57 14.41 5.38
C ASP A 192 10.12 13.57 6.56
N GLY A 193 10.91 14.19 7.45
CA GLY A 193 11.53 13.52 8.60
C GLY A 193 12.87 12.85 8.31
N ASP A 194 13.42 12.98 7.10
CA ASP A 194 14.74 12.45 6.74
C ASP A 194 15.87 13.31 7.29
N ILE A 195 16.95 12.67 7.72
CA ILE A 195 18.12 13.36 8.27
C ILE A 195 18.87 14.11 7.16
N ILE A 196 19.07 15.40 7.37
CA ILE A 196 19.95 16.24 6.57
C ILE A 196 21.38 16.07 7.12
N TYR A 197 22.14 15.15 6.52
CA TYR A 197 23.47 14.72 7.00
C TYR A 197 24.46 15.88 7.19
N ASN A 198 24.49 16.83 6.26
CA ASN A 198 25.41 17.98 6.26
C ASN A 198 25.06 19.04 7.32
N GLU A 199 23.86 18.99 7.90
CA GLU A 199 23.40 19.93 8.93
C GLU A 199 23.32 19.30 10.32
N SER A 200 23.58 18.00 10.39
CA SER A 200 23.50 17.15 11.57
C SER A 200 24.89 16.88 12.16
N ASN A 201 24.95 16.59 13.46
CA ASN A 201 26.21 16.16 14.07
C ASN A 201 26.53 14.71 13.60
N PRO A 202 27.71 14.44 13.04
CA PRO A 202 28.03 13.10 12.50
C PRO A 202 27.96 11.99 13.55
N ASP A 203 28.35 12.26 14.81
CA ASP A 203 28.29 11.28 15.90
C ASP A 203 26.84 10.96 16.32
N ALA A 204 25.89 11.79 15.89
CA ALA A 204 24.47 11.66 16.12
C ALA A 204 23.79 10.91 14.95
N ILE A 205 24.49 10.56 13.88
CA ILE A 205 23.94 9.82 12.75
C ILE A 205 24.39 8.37 12.87
N ARG A 206 23.60 7.53 13.55
CA ARG A 206 23.89 6.08 13.64
C ARG A 206 23.40 5.37 12.39
N GLU A 207 24.32 4.90 11.55
CA GLU A 207 23.99 3.87 10.55
C GLU A 207 23.62 2.59 11.32
N ALA A 208 22.44 2.04 11.05
CA ALA A 208 21.87 0.92 11.79
C ALA A 208 22.79 -0.32 11.80
N THR A 209 23.69 -0.38 12.77
CA THR A 209 24.42 -1.58 13.17
C THR A 209 24.47 -1.58 14.69
N ALA A 210 23.69 -2.51 15.27
CA ALA A 210 23.50 -2.64 16.70
C ALA A 210 24.84 -2.93 17.40
N THR A 211 25.18 -2.14 18.41
CA THR A 211 25.54 -2.62 19.76
C THR A 211 25.91 -1.48 20.72
N SER A 212 25.68 -1.76 22.01
CA SER A 212 25.93 -1.00 23.25
C SER A 212 24.75 -0.11 23.72
N LEU A 213 23.96 -0.66 24.65
CA LEU A 213 22.79 -0.06 25.34
C LEU A 213 21.52 -0.01 24.47
N ASP A 214 20.76 -1.12 24.48
CA ASP A 214 19.54 -1.31 23.69
C ASP A 214 18.49 -0.19 23.91
N PRO A 215 17.97 0.43 22.83
CA PRO A 215 16.83 1.34 22.89
C PRO A 215 15.52 0.58 23.13
N VAL A 216 14.56 1.25 23.81
CA VAL A 216 13.27 0.68 24.28
C VAL A 216 12.36 0.17 23.14
N PHE A 217 12.64 0.50 21.87
CA PHE A 217 11.84 -0.02 20.76
C PHE A 217 12.73 -0.47 19.59
N ASN A 218 12.73 -1.78 19.37
CA ASN A 218 13.23 -2.42 18.16
C ASN A 218 12.21 -2.20 17.02
N SER A 219 11.93 -0.94 16.70
CA SER A 219 11.00 -0.56 15.63
C SER A 219 11.79 -0.36 14.34
N LYS A 220 11.51 -1.18 13.32
CA LYS A 220 12.03 -1.04 11.95
C LYS A 220 11.48 0.21 11.21
N ARG A 221 11.04 1.25 11.94
CA ARG A 221 10.54 2.49 11.35
C ARG A 221 11.56 3.60 11.48
N ALA A 222 12.02 4.09 10.35
CA ALA A 222 12.71 5.36 10.23
C ALA A 222 11.69 6.50 10.43
N VAL A 223 11.25 6.75 11.67
CA VAL A 223 10.46 7.92 11.99
C VAL A 223 11.11 8.62 13.18
N GLY A 224 11.63 9.83 12.93
CA GLY A 224 12.17 10.74 13.94
C GLY A 224 13.72 10.78 14.00
N PRO A 225 14.39 11.81 13.45
CA PRO A 225 15.81 12.06 13.62
C PRO A 225 16.27 11.96 15.08
N ILE A 226 15.45 12.40 16.04
CA ILE A 226 15.78 12.40 17.48
C ILE A 226 16.37 11.06 17.98
N TYR A 227 15.94 9.92 17.42
CA TYR A 227 16.42 8.60 17.83
C TYR A 227 17.82 8.23 17.35
N ASN A 228 18.29 8.82 16.25
CA ASN A 228 19.68 8.62 15.82
C ASN A 228 20.64 9.44 16.70
N GLY A 229 20.17 10.55 17.29
CA GLY A 229 21.02 11.57 17.93
C GLY A 229 21.28 11.40 19.41
N TYR A 230 20.96 10.23 19.95
CA TYR A 230 21.16 9.91 21.36
C TYR A 230 22.65 9.71 21.66
N ALA A 231 23.22 10.63 22.45
CA ALA A 231 24.63 10.56 22.83
C ALA A 231 24.85 9.83 24.17
N SER A 232 23.95 10.01 25.15
CA SER A 232 24.06 9.43 26.49
C SER A 232 22.77 9.64 27.31
N SER A 233 22.59 8.94 28.43
CA SER A 233 21.56 9.22 29.44
C SER A 233 21.95 8.81 30.84
N SER A 234 21.15 9.24 31.82
CA SER A 234 21.18 8.67 33.17
C SER A 234 20.75 7.20 33.15
N ASP A 235 21.09 6.49 34.22
CA ASP A 235 20.38 5.25 34.57
C ASP A 235 18.89 5.53 34.80
N LEU A 236 18.07 4.47 34.76
CA LEU A 236 16.65 4.59 35.00
C LEU A 236 16.39 4.99 36.46
N ILE A 237 15.81 6.17 36.67
CA ILE A 237 15.53 6.74 37.98
C ILE A 237 14.15 6.27 38.44
N ASN A 238 14.10 5.45 39.49
CA ASN A 238 12.86 5.05 40.15
C ASN A 238 12.30 6.21 40.96
N LEU A 239 11.11 6.67 40.58
CA LEU A 239 10.46 7.85 41.14
C LEU A 239 9.76 7.60 42.48
N LYS A 240 9.70 6.36 42.97
CA LYS A 240 9.09 6.03 44.27
C LYS A 240 9.75 6.81 45.41
N GLY A 241 9.02 7.73 46.03
CA GLY A 241 9.51 8.61 47.11
C GLY A 241 10.22 9.89 46.63
N ILE A 242 10.43 10.04 45.31
CA ILE A 242 10.87 11.28 44.65
C ILE A 242 9.64 12.03 44.12
N TYR A 243 8.72 11.31 43.46
CA TYR A 243 7.45 11.85 43.00
C TYR A 243 6.54 12.21 44.18
N SER A 244 5.86 13.35 44.07
CA SER A 244 4.94 13.88 45.08
C SER A 244 3.61 14.22 44.42
N LEU A 245 2.53 13.65 44.95
CA LEU A 245 1.14 13.94 44.55
C LEU A 245 0.65 15.32 44.98
N GLU A 246 1.32 15.96 45.94
CA GLU A 246 0.93 17.30 46.40
C GLU A 246 1.17 18.35 45.30
N ASN A 247 0.13 19.12 44.97
CA ASN A 247 0.22 20.25 44.05
C ASN A 247 1.14 21.32 44.65
N ASN A 248 2.31 21.49 44.03
CA ASN A 248 3.33 22.44 44.46
C ASN A 248 3.28 23.78 43.69
N GLY A 249 2.29 23.96 42.81
CA GLY A 249 2.14 25.13 41.94
C GLY A 249 3.29 25.30 40.93
N LEU A 250 3.25 26.39 40.16
CA LEU A 250 4.38 26.80 39.33
C LEU A 250 5.53 27.30 40.20
N ASN A 251 6.72 26.74 40.04
CA ASN A 251 7.92 27.19 40.75
C ASN A 251 8.21 28.68 40.37
N PRO A 252 8.68 29.56 41.28
CA PRO A 252 8.83 31.02 41.04
C PRO A 252 9.79 31.47 39.91
N GLY A 253 10.27 30.56 39.06
CA GLY A 253 11.16 30.80 37.92
C GLY A 253 10.63 30.27 36.58
N PHE A 254 9.30 30.18 36.40
CA PHE A 254 8.65 29.66 35.18
C PHE A 254 9.16 30.28 33.86
N ILE A 255 9.64 31.54 33.89
CA ILE A 255 10.20 32.21 32.70
C ILE A 255 11.45 31.49 32.15
N ASN A 256 12.15 30.69 32.96
CA ASN A 256 13.29 29.87 32.53
C ASN A 256 12.91 28.45 32.09
N TYR A 257 11.61 28.14 31.96
CA TYR A 257 11.19 26.80 31.58
C TYR A 257 11.32 26.62 30.07
N SER A 258 12.13 25.66 29.67
CA SER A 258 12.31 25.36 28.25
C SER A 258 11.44 24.18 27.82
N PRO A 259 10.64 24.27 26.74
CA PRO A 259 9.88 23.13 26.22
C PRO A 259 10.80 21.99 25.76
N SER A 260 12.05 22.31 25.44
CA SER A 260 13.07 21.36 24.99
C SER A 260 13.52 20.35 26.04
N VAL A 261 13.21 20.57 27.32
CA VAL A 261 13.56 19.61 28.36
C VAL A 261 12.58 18.45 28.46
N MET A 262 11.50 18.48 27.69
CA MET A 262 10.57 17.37 27.57
C MET A 262 10.91 16.53 26.34
N ASP A 263 11.04 15.22 26.52
CA ASP A 263 11.15 14.29 25.40
C ASP A 263 9.77 14.08 24.75
N LEU A 264 9.46 14.87 23.73
CA LEU A 264 8.14 14.89 23.10
C LEU A 264 7.77 13.58 22.39
N ILE A 265 8.75 12.82 21.89
CA ILE A 265 8.43 11.61 21.11
C ILE A 265 8.02 10.46 22.02
N ASN A 266 8.76 10.25 23.13
CA ASN A 266 8.42 9.19 24.08
C ASN A 266 7.28 9.60 25.03
N ASN A 267 7.01 10.89 25.19
CA ASN A 267 5.99 11.37 26.13
C ASN A 267 4.70 11.86 25.46
N LEU A 268 4.59 11.96 24.13
CA LEU A 268 3.34 12.36 23.45
C LEU A 268 2.18 11.54 24.04
N PRO A 269 1.25 12.15 24.80
CA PRO A 269 0.18 11.42 25.43
C PRO A 269 -0.74 10.88 24.33
N VAL A 270 -0.54 9.62 23.97
CA VAL A 270 -1.42 8.89 23.04
C VAL A 270 -2.65 8.45 23.83
N ASN A 271 -3.43 9.39 24.35
CA ASN A 271 -4.56 9.04 25.21
C ASN A 271 -5.84 8.72 24.44
N PHE A 272 -5.95 9.11 23.16
CA PHE A 272 -7.06 8.72 22.31
C PHE A 272 -6.72 8.98 20.84
N GLU A 273 -6.52 7.94 20.05
CA GLU A 273 -6.43 8.07 18.60
C GLU A 273 -7.71 7.49 18.01
N PHE A 274 -8.62 8.42 17.71
CA PHE A 274 -10.00 8.09 17.32
C PHE A 274 -10.07 7.23 16.06
N GLY A 275 -9.14 7.41 15.12
CA GLY A 275 -9.11 6.62 13.88
C GLY A 275 -8.86 5.13 14.13
N ASN A 276 -7.82 4.73 14.88
CA ASN A 276 -7.61 3.31 15.21
C ASN A 276 -8.68 2.77 16.15
N ASP A 277 -9.28 3.59 17.01
CA ASP A 277 -10.42 3.17 17.83
C ASP A 277 -11.65 2.83 16.96
N VAL A 278 -11.98 3.67 15.96
CA VAL A 278 -13.03 3.36 14.97
C VAL A 278 -12.68 2.09 14.19
N LEU A 279 -11.44 1.96 13.71
CA LEU A 279 -11.00 0.78 12.95
C LEU A 279 -11.08 -0.51 13.77
N LYS A 280 -10.65 -0.47 15.03
CA LYS A 280 -10.76 -1.61 15.98
C LYS A 280 -12.21 -2.04 16.15
N ARG A 281 -13.10 -1.09 16.42
CA ARG A 281 -14.55 -1.35 16.63
C ARG A 281 -15.25 -1.83 15.38
N SER A 282 -14.76 -1.41 14.22
CA SER A 282 -15.36 -1.69 12.92
C SER A 282 -14.76 -2.92 12.25
N LYS A 283 -13.92 -3.70 12.94
CA LYS A 283 -13.19 -4.85 12.37
C LYS A 283 -14.12 -5.77 11.57
N GLU A 284 -15.23 -6.23 12.16
CA GLU A 284 -16.17 -7.14 11.49
C GLU A 284 -16.76 -6.51 10.22
N LYS A 285 -17.22 -5.25 10.29
CA LYS A 285 -17.76 -4.52 9.12
C LYS A 285 -16.71 -4.33 8.02
N ILE A 286 -15.45 -4.11 8.39
CA ILE A 286 -14.33 -4.02 7.46
C ILE A 286 -14.11 -5.37 6.77
N GLN A 287 -14.12 -6.47 7.53
CA GLN A 287 -13.97 -7.82 6.99
C GLN A 287 -15.10 -8.15 6.02
N ASP A 288 -16.35 -7.95 6.44
CA ASP A 288 -17.53 -8.18 5.61
C ASP A 288 -17.49 -7.36 4.32
N ARG A 289 -17.06 -6.09 4.42
CA ARG A 289 -16.98 -5.21 3.25
C ARG A 289 -15.88 -5.62 2.27
N LEU A 290 -14.70 -5.97 2.78
CA LEU A 290 -13.60 -6.46 1.95
C LEU A 290 -14.00 -7.77 1.26
N ASP A 291 -14.59 -8.70 2.00
CA ASP A 291 -15.09 -9.96 1.45
C ASP A 291 -16.16 -9.71 0.37
N GLU A 292 -17.20 -8.94 0.67
CA GLU A 292 -18.27 -8.62 -0.28
C GLU A 292 -17.72 -7.96 -1.55
N TYR A 293 -16.82 -6.99 -1.40
CA TYR A 293 -16.25 -6.28 -2.54
C TYR A 293 -15.40 -7.22 -3.41
N LEU A 294 -14.48 -7.98 -2.80
CA LEU A 294 -13.53 -8.82 -3.53
C LEU A 294 -14.18 -10.07 -4.13
N LEU A 295 -15.25 -10.61 -3.53
CA LEU A 295 -16.05 -11.68 -4.15
C LEU A 295 -16.75 -11.20 -5.42
N ASN A 296 -17.23 -9.95 -5.44
CA ASN A 296 -17.94 -9.39 -6.59
C ASN A 296 -17.01 -8.73 -7.62
N ASN A 297 -15.81 -8.32 -7.21
CA ASN A 297 -14.83 -7.60 -8.01
C ASN A 297 -13.43 -8.18 -7.74
N PRO A 298 -13.13 -9.40 -8.22
CA PRO A 298 -11.85 -10.02 -7.99
C PRO A 298 -10.72 -9.23 -8.66
N ILE A 299 -9.53 -9.31 -8.07
CA ILE A 299 -8.31 -8.67 -8.56
C ILE A 299 -7.61 -9.61 -9.53
N TYR A 300 -7.50 -9.19 -10.79
CA TYR A 300 -6.79 -9.97 -11.81
C TYR A 300 -5.28 -9.77 -11.72
N LEU A 301 -4.54 -10.87 -11.73
CA LEU A 301 -3.09 -10.89 -11.70
C LEU A 301 -2.58 -11.37 -13.06
N SER A 302 -1.76 -10.55 -13.75
CA SER A 302 -1.23 -10.86 -15.09
C SER A 302 0.26 -10.51 -15.21
N GLU A 303 0.94 -11.06 -16.22
CA GLU A 303 2.38 -10.86 -16.41
C GLU A 303 2.77 -9.40 -16.66
N ASN A 304 4.06 -9.13 -16.41
CA ASN A 304 4.79 -7.99 -16.99
C ASN A 304 4.06 -6.66 -16.83
N LEU A 305 3.72 -6.35 -15.60
CA LEU A 305 3.40 -4.99 -15.21
C LEU A 305 4.73 -4.35 -14.80
N ILE A 306 5.37 -3.74 -15.80
CA ILE A 306 6.66 -3.02 -15.74
C ILE A 306 6.68 -1.94 -14.65
N ASP A 307 5.53 -1.62 -14.04
CA ASP A 307 5.38 -0.49 -13.14
C ASP A 307 4.75 -0.91 -11.80
N ASN A 308 5.45 -0.59 -10.71
CA ASN A 308 4.99 -0.71 -9.31
C ASN A 308 3.59 -0.09 -9.10
N SER A 309 3.15 0.75 -10.03
CA SER A 309 1.89 1.46 -10.01
C SER A 309 0.64 0.56 -9.97
N ASN A 310 0.68 -0.72 -10.35
CA ASN A 310 -0.47 -1.62 -10.21
C ASN A 310 -0.54 -2.33 -8.85
N ILE A 311 0.60 -2.55 -8.18
CA ILE A 311 0.61 -2.99 -6.77
C ILE A 311 0.11 -1.86 -5.87
N VAL A 312 0.46 -0.61 -6.18
CA VAL A 312 -0.12 0.56 -5.53
C VAL A 312 -1.64 0.57 -5.68
N GLU A 313 -2.17 0.22 -6.85
CA GLU A 313 -3.61 0.16 -7.09
C GLU A 313 -4.31 -0.90 -6.23
N ILE A 314 -3.74 -2.09 -6.06
CA ILE A 314 -4.28 -3.11 -5.13
C ILE A 314 -4.40 -2.52 -3.73
N ASN A 315 -3.35 -1.86 -3.22
CA ASN A 315 -3.40 -1.21 -1.90
C ASN A 315 -4.48 -0.12 -1.85
N THR A 316 -4.62 0.70 -2.90
CA THR A 316 -5.66 1.73 -3.00
C THR A 316 -7.07 1.14 -2.96
N ILE A 317 -7.33 0.02 -3.64
CA ILE A 317 -8.63 -0.67 -3.61
C ILE A 317 -8.99 -1.08 -2.18
N PHE A 318 -8.10 -1.82 -1.50
CA PHE A 318 -8.31 -2.25 -0.11
C PHE A 318 -8.52 -1.03 0.81
N LYS A 319 -7.67 -0.02 0.64
CA LYS A 319 -7.70 1.22 1.42
C LYS A 319 -8.99 1.99 1.25
N ASN A 320 -9.52 2.10 0.03
CA ASN A 320 -10.80 2.77 -0.23
C ASN A 320 -11.98 2.01 0.41
N GLN A 321 -11.98 0.67 0.37
CA GLN A 321 -13.00 -0.12 1.06
C GLN A 321 -12.95 0.10 2.58
N ILE A 322 -11.77 0.01 3.19
CA ILE A 322 -11.58 0.24 4.62
C ILE A 322 -11.95 1.69 5.00
N TYR A 323 -11.57 2.67 4.17
CA TYR A 323 -11.86 4.08 4.37
C TYR A 323 -13.36 4.38 4.38
N SER A 324 -14.14 3.75 3.50
CA SER A 324 -15.60 3.94 3.47
C SER A 324 -16.26 3.53 4.79
N ILE A 325 -15.78 2.44 5.41
CA ILE A 325 -16.22 2.00 6.74
C ILE A 325 -15.70 2.95 7.82
N LEU A 326 -14.41 3.31 7.79
CA LEU A 326 -13.83 4.27 8.74
C LEU A 326 -14.62 5.58 8.78
N PHE A 327 -14.96 6.15 7.62
CA PHE A 327 -15.68 7.41 7.55
C PHE A 327 -17.12 7.24 8.06
N SER A 328 -17.86 6.26 7.54
CA SER A 328 -19.26 6.06 7.94
C SER A 328 -19.40 5.72 9.44
N GLU A 329 -18.50 4.92 10.00
CA GLU A 329 -18.50 4.60 11.43
C GLU A 329 -18.00 5.78 12.29
N ALA A 330 -17.06 6.59 11.79
CA ALA A 330 -16.64 7.81 12.48
C ALA A 330 -17.80 8.83 12.62
N LEU A 331 -18.76 8.85 11.69
CA LEU A 331 -19.97 9.68 11.82
C LEU A 331 -20.84 9.25 13.01
N LYS A 332 -20.75 7.98 13.44
CA LYS A 332 -21.49 7.42 14.60
C LYS A 332 -20.82 7.67 15.95
N ARG A 333 -19.71 8.43 16.00
CA ARG A 333 -18.90 8.67 17.22
C ARG A 333 -19.67 9.05 18.49
N ARG A 334 -20.85 9.65 18.36
CA ARG A 334 -21.72 10.06 19.50
C ARG A 334 -22.38 8.90 20.22
N GLU A 335 -22.46 7.75 19.54
CA GLU A 335 -22.99 6.49 20.05
C GLU A 335 -21.90 5.62 20.66
N PHE A 336 -20.63 5.98 20.50
CA PHE A 336 -19.51 5.16 20.95
C PHE A 336 -19.39 5.18 22.48
N VAL A 337 -19.04 4.00 23.00
CA VAL A 337 -18.77 3.76 24.42
C VAL A 337 -17.41 3.10 24.58
N ASP A 338 -16.66 3.45 25.61
CA ASP A 338 -15.36 2.87 25.91
C ASP A 338 -15.47 1.39 26.35
N ASP A 339 -14.34 0.75 26.63
CA ASP A 339 -14.29 -0.66 27.05
C ASP A 339 -15.02 -0.92 28.38
N LYS A 340 -15.37 0.13 29.13
CA LYS A 340 -16.15 0.08 30.38
C LYS A 340 -17.63 0.40 30.16
N GLY A 341 -18.03 0.71 28.92
CA GLY A 341 -19.40 1.08 28.55
C GLY A 341 -19.75 2.55 28.79
N GLU A 342 -18.77 3.40 29.07
CA GLU A 342 -18.96 4.84 29.29
C GLU A 342 -18.86 5.63 27.97
N LYS A 343 -19.70 6.67 27.81
CA LYS A 343 -19.60 7.55 26.64
C LYS A 343 -18.30 8.34 26.66
N TYR A 344 -17.85 8.75 25.47
CA TYR A 344 -16.68 9.61 25.33
C TYR A 344 -16.78 10.89 26.15
N THR A 345 -15.67 11.24 26.80
CA THR A 345 -15.53 12.50 27.50
C THR A 345 -15.61 13.67 26.52
N LYS A 346 -15.78 14.89 27.03
CA LYS A 346 -15.82 16.09 26.18
C LYS A 346 -14.56 16.25 25.35
N GLU A 347 -13.42 15.89 25.92
CA GLU A 347 -12.10 15.95 25.30
C GLU A 347 -11.96 14.91 24.18
N GLN A 348 -12.36 13.66 24.44
CA GLN A 348 -12.38 12.60 23.42
C GLN A 348 -13.34 12.94 22.27
N MET A 349 -14.52 13.47 22.59
CA MET A 349 -15.49 13.91 21.58
C MET A 349 -14.96 15.08 20.73
N ALA A 350 -14.19 16.01 21.33
CA ALA A 350 -13.54 17.08 20.59
C ALA A 350 -12.50 16.55 19.59
N VAL A 351 -11.69 15.55 19.98
CA VAL A 351 -10.75 14.87 19.08
C VAL A 351 -11.50 14.17 17.94
N ALA A 352 -12.56 13.43 18.26
CA ALA A 352 -13.36 12.73 17.28
C ALA A 352 -14.03 13.69 16.26
N ASN A 353 -14.58 14.82 16.73
CA ASN A 353 -15.15 15.86 15.88
C ASN A 353 -14.12 16.45 14.90
N ARG A 354 -12.88 16.69 15.34
CA ARG A 354 -11.81 17.21 14.47
C ARG A 354 -11.40 16.20 13.41
N PHE A 355 -11.26 14.92 13.79
CA PHE A 355 -10.96 13.85 12.85
C PHE A 355 -12.04 13.73 11.76
N VAL A 356 -13.32 13.76 12.13
CA VAL A 356 -14.44 13.76 11.16
C VAL A 356 -14.41 15.00 10.26
N ARG A 357 -14.11 16.17 10.80
CA ARG A 357 -13.94 17.38 9.97
C ARG A 357 -12.81 17.21 8.95
N LYS A 358 -11.67 16.60 9.35
CA LYS A 358 -10.54 16.28 8.46
C LYS A 358 -10.95 15.30 7.36
N LEU A 359 -11.74 14.27 7.69
CA LEU A 359 -12.32 13.34 6.71
C LEU A 359 -13.16 14.08 5.66
N PHE A 360 -14.05 14.98 6.08
CA PHE A 360 -14.82 15.82 5.15
C PHE A 360 -13.92 16.73 4.29
N THR A 361 -12.93 17.40 4.87
CA THR A 361 -12.00 18.26 4.13
C THR A 361 -11.21 17.48 3.07
N ASN A 362 -10.73 16.28 3.41
CA ASN A 362 -10.02 15.43 2.47
C ASN A 362 -10.95 14.97 1.34
N LEU A 363 -12.19 14.60 1.67
CA LEU A 363 -13.21 14.26 0.68
C LEU A 363 -13.51 15.43 -0.27
N ASP A 364 -13.63 16.67 0.23
CA ASP A 364 -13.82 17.87 -0.61
C ASP A 364 -12.69 18.01 -1.64
N SER A 365 -11.45 17.88 -1.19
CA SER A 365 -10.29 18.01 -2.08
C SER A 365 -10.26 16.92 -3.16
N THR A 366 -10.70 15.70 -2.83
CA THR A 366 -10.82 14.59 -3.78
C THR A 366 -11.97 14.83 -4.77
N ILE A 367 -13.12 15.33 -4.31
CA ILE A 367 -14.25 15.73 -5.17
C ILE A 367 -13.85 16.85 -6.13
N GLU A 368 -13.10 17.85 -5.64
CA GLU A 368 -12.59 18.94 -6.49
C GLU A 368 -11.64 18.39 -7.56
N GLN A 369 -10.77 17.44 -7.22
CA GLN A 369 -9.91 16.75 -8.18
C GLN A 369 -10.73 15.98 -9.21
N MET A 370 -11.72 15.18 -8.76
CA MET A 370 -12.61 14.42 -9.65
C MET A 370 -13.39 15.33 -10.59
N SER A 371 -13.82 16.51 -10.13
CA SER A 371 -14.53 17.47 -10.99
C SER A 371 -13.70 17.93 -12.20
N LYS A 372 -12.38 17.73 -12.18
CA LYS A 372 -11.47 18.08 -13.29
C LYS A 372 -11.29 16.94 -14.30
N PHE A 373 -11.80 15.74 -14.01
CA PHE A 373 -11.67 14.59 -14.91
C PHE A 373 -12.56 14.70 -16.14
N GLU A 374 -11.96 14.48 -17.31
CA GLU A 374 -12.63 14.63 -18.60
C GLU A 374 -13.82 13.65 -18.74
N TRP A 375 -13.65 12.38 -18.33
CA TRP A 375 -14.72 11.39 -18.43
C TRP A 375 -15.91 11.70 -17.51
N ILE A 376 -15.69 12.39 -16.39
CA ILE A 376 -16.75 12.88 -15.52
C ILE A 376 -17.46 14.07 -16.16
N GLN A 377 -16.71 15.01 -16.73
CA GLN A 377 -17.32 16.21 -17.35
C GLN A 377 -18.09 15.90 -18.64
N ASN A 378 -17.64 14.91 -19.41
CA ASN A 378 -18.26 14.51 -20.67
C ASN A 378 -19.44 13.54 -20.49
N ASN A 379 -19.56 12.87 -19.33
CA ASN A 379 -20.70 12.02 -19.01
C ASN A 379 -21.73 12.77 -18.15
N LYS A 380 -22.94 12.95 -18.68
CA LYS A 380 -24.02 13.71 -18.02
C LYS A 380 -24.42 13.10 -16.67
N GLU A 381 -24.57 11.78 -16.58
CA GLU A 381 -24.99 11.09 -15.37
C GLU A 381 -23.93 11.22 -14.26
N ASN A 382 -22.67 10.99 -14.59
CA ASN A 382 -21.56 11.13 -13.63
C ASN A 382 -21.44 12.56 -13.10
N LYS A 383 -21.61 13.54 -13.98
CA LYS A 383 -21.61 14.96 -13.61
C LYS A 383 -22.78 15.32 -12.71
N GLU A 384 -24.00 14.85 -13.02
CA GLU A 384 -25.18 15.09 -12.19
C GLU A 384 -25.03 14.46 -10.81
N PHE A 385 -24.52 13.22 -10.74
CA PHE A 385 -24.22 12.55 -9.48
C PHE A 385 -23.21 13.34 -8.63
N LEU A 386 -22.08 13.76 -9.20
CA LEU A 386 -21.05 14.51 -8.46
C LEU A 386 -21.59 15.84 -7.93
N LEU A 387 -22.43 16.54 -8.71
CA LEU A 387 -23.09 17.77 -8.30
C LEU A 387 -24.11 17.54 -7.19
N GLU A 388 -24.88 16.45 -7.25
CA GLU A 388 -25.83 16.07 -6.20
C GLU A 388 -25.09 15.72 -4.90
N PHE A 389 -24.06 14.88 -4.99
CA PHE A 389 -23.22 14.51 -3.85
C PHE A 389 -22.64 15.74 -3.16
N THR A 390 -22.03 16.64 -3.93
CA THR A 390 -21.44 17.89 -3.42
C THR A 390 -22.50 18.77 -2.73
N LYS A 391 -23.70 18.88 -3.32
CA LYS A 391 -24.80 19.62 -2.69
C LYS A 391 -25.23 18.99 -1.39
N GLN A 392 -25.35 17.68 -1.31
CA GLN A 392 -25.74 16.98 -0.08
C GLN A 392 -24.68 17.08 1.01
N LEU A 393 -23.41 17.18 0.63
CA LEU A 393 -22.32 17.37 1.58
C LEU A 393 -22.39 18.76 2.26
N ASP A 394 -22.63 19.83 1.49
CA ASP A 394 -22.51 21.23 1.94
C ASP A 394 -23.80 22.08 1.94
N ASN A 395 -25.00 21.49 1.74
CA ASN A 395 -26.25 22.25 1.55
C ASN A 395 -26.45 23.35 2.61
N SER A 396 -26.39 24.62 2.16
CA SER A 396 -26.34 25.83 3.00
C SER A 396 -27.59 26.03 3.86
N ASN A 397 -28.72 25.43 3.47
CA ASN A 397 -30.01 25.52 4.14
C ASN A 397 -30.18 24.60 5.38
N SER A 398 -29.09 24.14 6.00
CA SER A 398 -29.11 23.29 7.23
C SER A 398 -29.42 21.82 7.00
N GLU A 399 -29.52 21.38 5.74
CA GLU A 399 -29.90 20.01 5.39
C GLU A 399 -28.71 19.12 5.01
N GLY A 400 -27.53 19.70 4.74
CA GLY A 400 -26.36 18.96 4.29
C GLY A 400 -25.69 18.16 5.41
N TRP A 401 -25.06 17.04 5.04
CA TRP A 401 -24.49 16.09 6.00
C TRP A 401 -23.48 16.73 6.94
N ARG A 402 -22.58 17.57 6.41
CA ARG A 402 -21.53 18.23 7.21
C ARG A 402 -22.10 19.16 8.28
N LYS A 403 -23.14 19.92 7.92
CA LYS A 403 -23.79 20.87 8.84
C LYS A 403 -24.62 20.13 9.88
N LYS A 404 -25.33 19.07 9.50
CA LYS A 404 -26.06 18.20 10.44
C LYS A 404 -25.11 17.48 11.39
N ASP A 405 -24.04 16.88 10.88
CA ASP A 405 -23.03 16.23 11.69
C ASP A 405 -22.31 17.19 12.65
N SER A 406 -22.29 18.50 12.39
CA SER A 406 -21.74 19.48 13.34
C SER A 406 -22.62 19.74 14.58
N THR A 407 -23.88 19.31 14.56
CA THR A 407 -24.84 19.49 15.68
C THR A 407 -24.63 18.46 16.78
N GLU A 408 -25.24 18.63 17.95
CA GLU A 408 -25.15 17.64 19.04
C GLU A 408 -25.79 16.30 18.66
N ASP A 409 -26.88 16.31 17.88
CA ASP A 409 -27.59 15.10 17.46
C ASP A 409 -26.83 14.28 16.42
N GLY A 410 -26.00 14.94 15.60
CA GLY A 410 -25.26 14.30 14.51
C GLY A 410 -26.16 13.87 13.36
N LEU A 411 -25.73 12.85 12.61
CA LEU A 411 -26.50 12.23 11.54
C LEU A 411 -27.27 11.02 12.06
N SER A 412 -28.47 10.79 11.53
CA SER A 412 -29.22 9.56 11.78
C SER A 412 -28.60 8.35 11.08
N THR A 413 -28.92 7.14 11.54
CA THR A 413 -28.41 5.89 10.94
C THR A 413 -28.73 5.79 9.44
N ASP A 414 -29.93 6.21 9.02
CA ASP A 414 -30.35 6.18 7.62
C ASP A 414 -29.55 7.19 6.77
N GLU A 415 -29.25 8.38 7.31
CA GLU A 415 -28.42 9.37 6.62
C GLU A 415 -26.96 8.92 6.52
N ILE A 416 -26.43 8.23 7.53
CA ILE A 416 -25.08 7.66 7.49
C ILE A 416 -25.02 6.52 6.46
N LYS A 417 -26.08 5.72 6.33
CA LYS A 417 -26.18 4.69 5.29
C LYS A 417 -26.24 5.31 3.89
N ASP A 418 -27.06 6.34 3.67
CA ASP A 418 -27.12 7.07 2.40
C ASP A 418 -25.76 7.70 2.05
N PHE A 419 -25.07 8.28 3.04
CA PHE A 419 -23.70 8.77 2.87
C PHE A 419 -22.74 7.65 2.45
N PHE A 420 -22.78 6.50 3.13
CA PHE A 420 -21.93 5.36 2.84
C PHE A 420 -22.14 4.83 1.41
N ASP A 421 -23.39 4.57 1.02
CA ASP A 421 -23.74 4.05 -0.32
C ASP A 421 -23.29 5.03 -1.42
N LYS A 422 -23.47 6.33 -1.20
CA LYS A 422 -23.02 7.36 -2.14
C LYS A 422 -21.50 7.53 -2.15
N LEU A 423 -20.81 7.36 -1.02
CA LEU A 423 -19.35 7.37 -0.97
C LEU A 423 -18.76 6.19 -1.74
N LEU A 424 -19.35 4.99 -1.64
CA LEU A 424 -18.93 3.83 -2.44
C LEU A 424 -19.07 4.10 -3.94
N LYS A 425 -20.21 4.65 -4.37
CA LYS A 425 -20.42 5.04 -5.77
C LYS A 425 -19.43 6.12 -6.22
N LEU A 426 -19.08 7.07 -5.34
CA LEU A 426 -18.09 8.10 -5.64
C LEU A 426 -16.68 7.50 -5.82
N ILE A 427 -16.30 6.51 -4.99
CA ILE A 427 -15.03 5.77 -5.13
C ILE A 427 -14.98 5.06 -6.48
N GLU A 428 -16.04 4.36 -6.86
CA GLU A 428 -16.15 3.66 -8.15
C GLU A 428 -16.01 4.64 -9.33
N LEU A 429 -16.70 5.78 -9.28
CA LEU A 429 -16.63 6.83 -10.30
C LEU A 429 -15.27 7.53 -10.42
N SER A 430 -14.38 7.36 -9.43
CA SER A 430 -13.04 7.94 -9.48
C SER A 430 -12.14 7.32 -10.56
N ARG A 431 -12.53 6.15 -11.07
CA ARG A 431 -11.88 5.46 -12.18
C ARG A 431 -12.72 5.57 -13.46
N ASN A 432 -12.08 5.70 -14.60
CA ASN A 432 -12.73 5.53 -15.91
C ASN A 432 -12.73 4.05 -16.30
N GLU A 433 -13.89 3.41 -16.29
CA GLU A 433 -14.02 1.97 -16.60
C GLU A 433 -13.67 1.59 -18.04
N ASN A 434 -13.71 2.58 -18.95
CA ASN A 434 -13.39 2.38 -20.37
C ASN A 434 -11.91 2.61 -20.68
N ASP A 435 -11.13 3.09 -19.72
CA ASP A 435 -9.69 3.31 -19.86
C ASP A 435 -8.92 2.31 -18.99
N PRO A 436 -8.22 1.33 -19.60
CA PRO A 436 -7.50 0.30 -18.86
C PRO A 436 -6.32 0.85 -18.04
N LEU A 437 -5.86 2.07 -18.33
CA LEU A 437 -4.80 2.75 -17.57
C LEU A 437 -5.35 3.62 -16.43
N SER A 438 -6.67 3.81 -16.37
CA SER A 438 -7.31 4.59 -15.31
C SER A 438 -7.33 3.81 -13.99
N LYS A 439 -7.10 4.54 -12.90
CA LYS A 439 -6.94 4.01 -11.54
C LYS A 439 -7.90 4.70 -10.59
N GLN A 440 -8.24 4.04 -9.50
CA GLN A 440 -8.99 4.70 -8.43
C GLN A 440 -8.15 5.79 -7.77
N LEU A 441 -8.80 6.87 -7.35
CA LEU A 441 -8.15 7.83 -6.47
C LEU A 441 -8.02 7.25 -5.06
N ASP A 442 -6.93 7.61 -4.37
CA ASP A 442 -6.77 7.33 -2.95
C ASP A 442 -7.61 8.33 -2.13
N PHE A 443 -8.78 7.90 -1.66
CA PHE A 443 -9.67 8.74 -0.86
C PHE A 443 -9.16 8.96 0.56
N ALA A 444 -8.43 7.98 1.10
CA ALA A 444 -7.95 8.07 2.47
C ALA A 444 -6.65 8.86 2.58
N LYS A 445 -5.89 9.04 1.49
CA LYS A 445 -4.61 9.77 1.46
C LYS A 445 -3.70 9.30 2.61
N THR A 446 -3.04 10.18 3.34
CA THR A 446 -2.20 9.79 4.49
C THR A 446 -2.99 9.36 5.73
N LEU A 447 -4.33 9.47 5.75
CA LEU A 447 -5.15 9.17 6.94
C LEU A 447 -5.16 7.68 7.28
N LEU A 448 -5.12 6.82 6.27
CA LEU A 448 -5.17 5.38 6.43
C LEU A 448 -3.93 4.76 5.80
N VAL A 449 -3.26 3.90 6.55
CA VAL A 449 -2.17 3.08 6.02
C VAL A 449 -2.68 1.66 5.90
N VAL A 450 -2.40 1.04 4.76
CA VAL A 450 -2.70 -0.36 4.47
C VAL A 450 -1.44 -1.04 3.99
N ALA A 451 -1.14 -2.21 4.55
CA ALA A 451 -0.04 -3.05 4.16
C ALA A 451 -0.56 -4.48 3.92
N ASN A 452 -0.45 -4.93 2.68
CA ASN A 452 -0.77 -6.29 2.27
C ASN A 452 0.48 -7.17 2.38
N ASN A 453 0.36 -8.32 3.03
CA ASN A 453 1.46 -9.24 3.30
C ASN A 453 1.09 -10.67 2.89
N LYS A 454 2.12 -11.44 2.58
CA LYS A 454 2.06 -12.87 2.37
C LYS A 454 2.36 -13.60 3.68
N LEU A 455 1.40 -14.39 4.15
CA LEU A 455 1.59 -15.32 5.27
C LEU A 455 1.86 -16.73 4.75
N VAL A 456 2.86 -17.39 5.34
CA VAL A 456 3.08 -18.83 5.13
C VAL A 456 2.50 -19.61 6.29
N ILE A 457 1.67 -20.59 5.99
CA ILE A 457 1.21 -21.60 6.94
C ILE A 457 2.02 -22.87 6.69
N ASN A 458 2.86 -23.25 7.66
CA ASN A 458 3.65 -24.48 7.57
C ASN A 458 2.71 -25.70 7.53
N SER A 459 2.79 -26.48 6.46
CA SER A 459 1.95 -27.64 6.16
C SER A 459 2.24 -28.90 6.99
N ASN A 460 3.06 -28.82 8.04
CA ASN A 460 3.36 -29.98 8.92
C ASN A 460 2.34 -30.15 10.07
N ASP A 461 1.39 -29.22 10.22
CA ASP A 461 0.32 -29.31 11.22
C ASP A 461 -0.91 -30.02 10.66
N ASP A 462 -0.75 -31.32 10.33
CA ASP A 462 -1.86 -32.22 9.95
C ASP A 462 -2.78 -32.58 11.15
N GLU A 463 -2.55 -32.01 12.33
CA GLU A 463 -3.40 -32.20 13.50
C GLU A 463 -4.03 -30.87 13.92
N LEU A 464 -5.30 -30.73 13.57
CA LEU A 464 -6.28 -29.74 14.05
C LEU A 464 -6.53 -29.86 15.57
N GLU A 465 -5.48 -29.79 16.38
CA GLU A 465 -5.62 -29.38 17.77
C GLU A 465 -5.13 -27.94 17.88
N GLN A 466 -6.04 -27.07 18.34
CA GLN A 466 -5.83 -25.67 18.66
C GLN A 466 -4.52 -25.44 19.45
N LYS A 467 -3.39 -25.33 18.74
CA LYS A 467 -2.10 -24.96 19.30
C LYS A 467 -1.70 -23.63 18.72
N ASP A 468 -1.36 -22.76 19.67
CA ASP A 468 -0.96 -21.36 19.60
C ASP A 468 -0.69 -20.76 18.20
N ASP A 469 -1.29 -19.58 17.98
CA ASP A 469 -1.09 -18.60 16.89
C ASP A 469 0.40 -18.23 16.63
N SER A 470 1.37 -18.87 17.28
CA SER A 470 2.78 -18.47 17.35
C SER A 470 3.67 -18.88 16.17
N ASN A 471 3.19 -19.70 15.23
CA ASN A 471 4.02 -20.23 14.13
C ASN A 471 3.71 -19.65 12.73
N GLN A 472 2.80 -18.68 12.61
CA GLN A 472 2.60 -17.96 11.34
C GLN A 472 3.72 -16.93 11.14
N SER A 473 4.61 -17.16 10.19
CA SER A 473 5.64 -16.20 9.80
C SER A 473 5.15 -15.32 8.66
N LEU A 474 5.22 -13.99 8.85
CA LEU A 474 5.14 -13.03 7.75
C LEU A 474 6.37 -13.21 6.85
N GLU A 475 6.15 -13.66 5.61
CA GLU A 475 7.24 -13.95 4.67
C GLU A 475 7.75 -12.67 4.01
N SER A 476 6.82 -11.85 3.50
CA SER A 476 7.14 -10.65 2.73
C SER A 476 5.94 -9.70 2.65
N ASN A 477 6.24 -8.42 2.41
CA ASN A 477 5.24 -7.45 1.97
C ASN A 477 4.97 -7.69 0.48
N LEU A 478 3.70 -7.67 0.08
CA LEU A 478 3.30 -7.83 -1.31
C LEU A 478 3.65 -6.57 -2.12
N LYS A 479 4.87 -6.53 -2.67
CA LYS A 479 5.46 -5.36 -3.33
C LYS A 479 5.65 -5.56 -4.83
N VAL A 480 5.77 -6.80 -5.27
CA VAL A 480 5.97 -7.17 -6.68
C VAL A 480 5.01 -8.29 -7.06
N TYR A 481 4.71 -8.44 -8.36
CA TYR A 481 3.78 -9.47 -8.84
C TYR A 481 4.22 -10.88 -8.49
N THR A 482 5.54 -11.14 -8.43
CA THR A 482 6.10 -12.43 -7.99
C THR A 482 5.66 -12.81 -6.57
N ASP A 483 5.32 -11.82 -5.72
CA ASP A 483 4.85 -12.10 -4.36
C ASP A 483 3.42 -12.67 -4.34
N PHE A 484 2.64 -12.44 -5.41
CA PHE A 484 1.26 -12.91 -5.55
C PHE A 484 1.15 -14.23 -6.33
N GLU A 485 2.25 -14.72 -6.92
CA GLU A 485 2.23 -15.87 -7.84
C GLU A 485 1.68 -17.16 -7.22
N ASP A 486 1.80 -17.30 -5.89
CA ASP A 486 1.34 -18.49 -5.19
C ASP A 486 -0.11 -18.39 -4.66
N PHE A 487 -0.74 -17.22 -4.74
CA PHE A 487 -2.16 -17.10 -4.37
C PHE A 487 -3.02 -17.87 -5.37
N GLY A 488 -3.93 -18.70 -4.86
CA GLY A 488 -4.75 -19.65 -5.64
C GLY A 488 -4.04 -20.96 -6.01
N ILE A 489 -2.71 -20.95 -6.20
CA ILE A 489 -1.94 -22.12 -6.62
C ILE A 489 -1.39 -22.95 -5.43
N ASP A 490 -1.13 -22.29 -4.29
CA ASP A 490 -0.64 -22.96 -3.09
C ASP A 490 -1.33 -22.44 -1.83
N ASN A 491 -2.13 -23.33 -1.25
CA ASN A 491 -3.02 -23.09 -0.11
C ASN A 491 -2.25 -22.76 1.19
N SER A 492 -0.91 -22.91 1.18
CA SER A 492 -0.02 -22.53 2.27
C SER A 492 0.20 -21.01 2.32
N TYR A 493 -0.07 -20.28 1.23
CA TYR A 493 0.13 -18.84 1.15
C TYR A 493 -1.19 -18.08 1.21
N LYS A 494 -1.32 -17.21 2.21
CA LYS A 494 -2.56 -16.49 2.49
C LYS A 494 -2.35 -14.99 2.59
N LEU A 495 -3.40 -14.24 2.28
CA LEU A 495 -3.40 -12.79 2.44
C LEU A 495 -3.51 -12.40 3.91
N ALA A 496 -2.64 -11.47 4.34
CA ALA A 496 -2.86 -10.69 5.55
C ALA A 496 -2.74 -9.20 5.27
N THR A 497 -3.85 -8.50 5.45
CA THR A 497 -3.91 -7.04 5.31
C THR A 497 -3.88 -6.40 6.68
N THR A 498 -2.83 -5.65 6.97
CA THR A 498 -2.74 -4.81 8.17
C THR A 498 -3.15 -3.39 7.83
N TYR A 499 -3.96 -2.76 8.67
CA TYR A 499 -4.41 -1.38 8.47
C TYR A 499 -4.36 -0.56 9.75
N TYR A 500 -4.13 0.75 9.65
CA TYR A 500 -4.19 1.66 10.80
C TYR A 500 -4.31 3.12 10.35
N SER A 501 -4.91 3.95 11.18
CA SER A 501 -5.09 5.38 10.95
C SER A 501 -3.86 6.15 11.43
N GLU A 502 -3.17 6.85 10.52
CA GLU A 502 -2.01 7.75 10.69
C GLU A 502 -0.87 7.27 11.60
N LYS A 503 -1.19 7.00 12.86
CA LYS A 503 -0.35 6.44 13.90
C LYS A 503 -0.58 4.94 14.03
N VAL A 504 0.43 4.26 14.56
CA VAL A 504 0.39 2.80 14.63
C VAL A 504 -0.10 2.36 15.99
N PRO A 505 -1.11 1.50 16.05
CA PRO A 505 -1.68 1.06 17.31
C PRO A 505 -0.67 0.21 18.08
N LYS A 506 -0.80 0.22 19.42
CA LYS A 506 0.01 -0.63 20.30
C LYS A 506 -0.21 -2.12 20.06
N ASN A 507 -1.45 -2.52 19.71
CA ASN A 507 -1.82 -3.89 19.41
C ASN A 507 -2.33 -4.01 17.98
N ILE A 508 -1.43 -4.29 17.04
CA ILE A 508 -1.74 -4.31 15.61
C ILE A 508 -2.60 -5.50 15.17
N GLU A 509 -2.69 -6.56 15.99
CA GLU A 509 -3.50 -7.76 15.70
C GLU A 509 -5.01 -7.45 15.63
N GLU A 510 -5.43 -6.40 16.31
CA GLU A 510 -6.81 -5.93 16.27
C GLU A 510 -7.15 -5.23 14.95
N GLN A 511 -6.15 -4.79 14.18
CA GLN A 511 -6.32 -4.13 12.89
C GLN A 511 -5.68 -4.94 11.74
N LYS A 512 -5.99 -6.24 11.77
CA LYS A 512 -5.68 -7.19 10.69
C LYS A 512 -6.94 -7.78 10.08
N TYR A 513 -6.89 -7.94 8.77
CA TYR A 513 -7.79 -8.74 7.97
C TYR A 513 -7.02 -9.96 7.44
N GLU A 514 -7.48 -11.14 7.84
CA GLU A 514 -6.91 -12.45 7.51
C GLU A 514 -8.09 -13.35 7.08
N PRO A 515 -8.56 -13.22 5.83
CA PRO A 515 -9.79 -13.87 5.38
C PRO A 515 -9.75 -15.39 5.51
N ASP A 516 -8.54 -15.96 5.50
CA ASP A 516 -8.29 -17.40 5.53
C ASP A 516 -7.66 -17.92 6.81
N LYS A 517 -7.68 -17.12 7.89
CA LYS A 517 -7.13 -17.52 9.20
C LYS A 517 -7.67 -18.89 9.65
N ASN A 518 -8.95 -19.15 9.41
CA ASN A 518 -9.64 -20.39 9.81
C ASN A 518 -9.96 -21.33 8.64
N SER A 519 -9.53 -21.00 7.41
CA SER A 519 -9.79 -21.82 6.23
C SER A 519 -8.83 -23.03 6.21
N PRO A 520 -9.34 -24.28 6.24
CA PRO A 520 -8.50 -25.45 6.15
C PRO A 520 -7.87 -25.56 4.75
N ASN A 521 -6.64 -26.05 4.67
CA ASN A 521 -5.83 -26.08 3.43
C ASN A 521 -6.39 -27.00 2.34
N ASN A 522 -7.47 -27.75 2.59
CA ASN A 522 -8.09 -28.68 1.65
C ASN A 522 -9.45 -28.19 1.11
N LYS A 523 -9.77 -26.91 1.28
CA LYS A 523 -10.97 -26.27 0.73
C LYS A 523 -10.59 -25.02 -0.04
N GLN A 524 -11.46 -24.61 -0.97
CA GLN A 524 -11.38 -23.28 -1.56
C GLN A 524 -11.34 -22.23 -0.45
N PHE A 525 -10.39 -21.33 -0.57
CA PHE A 525 -10.11 -20.29 0.41
C PHE A 525 -10.39 -18.94 -0.23
N LYS A 526 -10.67 -17.93 0.59
CA LYS A 526 -11.12 -16.62 0.12
C LYS A 526 -10.05 -15.90 -0.71
N THR A 527 -8.78 -16.02 -0.34
CA THR A 527 -7.66 -15.40 -1.07
C THR A 527 -7.61 -15.85 -2.53
N ASP A 528 -7.84 -17.15 -2.79
CA ASP A 528 -7.98 -17.72 -4.13
C ASP A 528 -9.17 -17.10 -4.90
N ILE A 529 -10.32 -16.97 -4.23
CA ILE A 529 -11.48 -16.34 -4.86
C ILE A 529 -11.23 -14.85 -5.16
N PHE A 530 -10.46 -14.15 -4.32
CA PHE A 530 -10.19 -12.71 -4.45
C PHE A 530 -9.16 -12.36 -5.52
N PHE A 531 -8.16 -13.21 -5.74
CA PHE A 531 -7.09 -12.97 -6.70
C PHE A 531 -7.17 -13.97 -7.83
N LYS A 532 -7.36 -13.48 -9.06
CA LYS A 532 -7.48 -14.32 -10.25
C LYS A 532 -6.18 -14.37 -11.01
N SER A 533 -5.50 -15.51 -10.96
CA SER A 533 -4.23 -15.77 -11.63
C SER A 533 -4.46 -16.07 -13.12
N VAL A 534 -4.12 -15.11 -13.98
CA VAL A 534 -4.25 -15.26 -15.43
C VAL A 534 -2.89 -15.34 -16.14
N PHE A 535 -1.84 -15.76 -15.42
CA PHE A 535 -0.49 -15.87 -15.98
C PHE A 535 -0.38 -17.00 -17.03
N PHE A 536 -0.20 -16.63 -18.30
CA PHE A 536 0.38 -17.51 -19.34
C PHE A 536 1.72 -18.14 -18.94
N SER A 537 2.62 -17.44 -18.23
CA SER A 537 3.96 -17.96 -17.88
C SER A 537 3.91 -19.17 -16.96
N HIS A 538 3.03 -19.17 -15.97
CA HIS A 538 2.82 -20.33 -15.11
C HIS A 538 2.15 -21.48 -15.85
N ARG A 539 1.24 -21.15 -16.78
CA ARG A 539 0.51 -22.13 -17.60
C ARG A 539 1.35 -22.72 -18.73
N PHE A 540 2.38 -22.04 -19.22
CA PHE A 540 3.02 -22.39 -20.50
C PHE A 540 4.53 -22.12 -20.57
N SER A 541 5.24 -22.14 -19.44
CA SER A 541 6.69 -21.88 -19.38
C SER A 541 7.52 -22.78 -20.34
N MET A 542 8.69 -22.34 -20.80
CA MET A 542 9.51 -23.05 -21.81
C MET A 542 10.29 -24.30 -21.32
N ALA A 543 10.15 -24.73 -20.06
CA ALA A 543 10.91 -25.89 -19.57
C ALA A 543 10.49 -27.21 -20.28
N GLU A 544 11.37 -28.19 -20.46
CA GLU A 544 10.99 -29.46 -21.13
C GLU A 544 9.89 -30.24 -20.40
N ASP A 545 9.80 -30.09 -19.07
CA ASP A 545 8.75 -30.63 -18.18
C ASP A 545 7.51 -29.70 -18.06
N SER A 546 7.38 -28.71 -18.94
CA SER A 546 6.33 -27.70 -18.85
C SER A 546 4.94 -28.18 -19.26
N MET A 547 3.94 -27.44 -18.77
CA MET A 547 2.55 -27.55 -19.20
C MET A 547 2.36 -27.31 -20.71
N ILE A 548 3.16 -26.46 -21.38
CA ILE A 548 3.10 -26.32 -22.86
C ILE A 548 3.59 -27.58 -23.58
N SER A 549 4.59 -28.28 -23.03
CA SER A 549 5.01 -29.60 -23.53
C SER A 549 3.90 -30.62 -23.34
N ASN A 550 3.21 -30.63 -22.20
CA ASN A 550 2.05 -31.50 -21.96
C ASN A 550 0.87 -31.18 -22.88
N PHE A 551 0.59 -29.89 -23.11
CA PHE A 551 -0.42 -29.46 -24.07
C PHE A 551 -0.05 -29.98 -25.47
N ASN A 552 1.16 -29.69 -25.93
CA ASN A 552 1.66 -30.16 -27.22
C ASN A 552 1.58 -31.69 -27.29
N GLN A 553 2.04 -32.42 -26.28
CA GLN A 553 1.96 -33.88 -26.23
C GLN A 553 0.52 -34.40 -26.23
N PHE A 554 -0.40 -33.82 -25.47
CA PHE A 554 -1.81 -34.23 -25.45
C PHE A 554 -2.45 -34.09 -26.82
N TYR A 555 -2.24 -32.96 -27.49
CA TYR A 555 -2.76 -32.73 -28.84
C TYR A 555 -2.00 -33.54 -29.91
N ASN A 556 -0.72 -33.82 -29.70
CA ASN A 556 0.09 -34.66 -30.58
C ASN A 556 -0.17 -36.16 -30.35
N ALA A 557 -0.62 -36.60 -29.17
CA ALA A 557 -0.85 -38.00 -28.82
C ALA A 557 -2.30 -38.46 -28.99
N SER A 558 -3.26 -37.53 -28.99
CA SER A 558 -4.68 -37.80 -29.30
C SER A 558 -4.96 -38.07 -30.80
N LEU A 559 -3.91 -38.35 -31.58
CA LEU A 559 -3.86 -38.64 -33.02
C LEU A 559 -4.55 -39.94 -33.47
N GLY A 560 -5.79 -40.14 -33.05
CA GLY A 560 -6.82 -40.73 -33.91
C GLY A 560 -7.32 -39.63 -34.86
N ILE A 561 -7.24 -39.89 -36.17
CA ILE A 561 -7.24 -38.90 -37.27
C ILE A 561 -8.53 -38.03 -37.40
N GLU A 562 -9.59 -38.27 -36.64
CA GLU A 562 -10.91 -37.66 -36.88
C GLU A 562 -11.39 -36.65 -35.81
N SER A 563 -10.66 -36.42 -34.72
CA SER A 563 -11.20 -35.63 -33.58
C SER A 563 -10.23 -34.63 -32.94
N SER A 564 -9.19 -34.16 -33.63
CA SER A 564 -8.34 -33.08 -33.11
C SER A 564 -9.04 -31.73 -33.32
N SER A 565 -9.20 -30.94 -32.26
CA SER A 565 -9.73 -29.58 -32.34
C SER A 565 -8.77 -28.60 -33.03
N PHE A 566 -7.50 -28.97 -33.29
CA PHE A 566 -6.58 -28.27 -34.22
C PHE A 566 -6.83 -28.62 -35.68
N ASN A 567 -7.52 -29.74 -35.95
CA ASN A 567 -7.97 -30.13 -37.30
C ASN A 567 -9.27 -29.41 -37.70
N ASN A 568 -9.48 -28.18 -37.23
CA ASN A 568 -10.68 -27.38 -37.49
C ASN A 568 -10.73 -26.82 -38.93
N GLN A 569 -10.28 -27.62 -39.89
CA GLN A 569 -10.51 -27.44 -41.31
C GLN A 569 -9.88 -26.16 -41.86
N PHE A 570 -8.55 -26.12 -42.01
CA PHE A 570 -7.91 -25.17 -42.95
C PHE A 570 -8.65 -25.16 -44.30
N ILE A 571 -9.17 -26.34 -44.70
CA ILE A 571 -10.21 -26.51 -45.73
C ILE A 571 -11.27 -27.49 -45.20
N ASN A 572 -12.56 -27.13 -45.29
CA ASN A 572 -13.66 -28.04 -44.99
C ASN A 572 -13.89 -28.99 -46.17
N ILE A 573 -13.59 -30.27 -45.97
CA ILE A 573 -13.79 -31.33 -46.97
C ILE A 573 -14.94 -32.27 -46.61
N GLU A 574 -15.68 -32.00 -45.53
CA GLU A 574 -16.74 -32.87 -45.03
C GLU A 574 -17.89 -32.95 -46.06
N GLY A 575 -18.25 -34.17 -46.44
CA GLY A 575 -19.29 -34.41 -47.46
C GLY A 575 -18.88 -34.04 -48.90
N VAL A 576 -17.64 -33.59 -49.14
CA VAL A 576 -17.15 -33.25 -50.48
C VAL A 576 -16.39 -34.45 -51.08
N PRO A 577 -16.77 -34.95 -52.27
CA PRO A 577 -16.03 -36.02 -52.93
C PRO A 577 -14.64 -35.59 -53.38
N ALA A 578 -13.62 -36.40 -53.10
CA ALA A 578 -12.23 -36.16 -53.50
C ALA A 578 -12.02 -36.29 -55.02
N THR A 579 -12.23 -35.19 -55.74
CA THR A 579 -11.97 -35.07 -57.18
C THR A 579 -11.19 -33.78 -57.47
N GLN A 580 -10.46 -33.73 -58.58
CA GLN A 580 -9.71 -32.52 -58.96
C GLN A 580 -10.63 -31.31 -59.14
N GLU A 581 -11.83 -31.50 -59.70
CA GLU A 581 -12.82 -30.44 -59.86
C GLU A 581 -13.24 -29.84 -58.51
N ASN A 582 -13.52 -30.70 -57.53
CA ASN A 582 -13.91 -30.25 -56.18
C ASN A 582 -12.74 -29.60 -55.43
N ALA A 583 -11.51 -30.12 -55.58
CA ALA A 583 -10.32 -29.51 -55.00
C ALA A 583 -10.05 -28.11 -55.57
N ASN A 584 -10.20 -27.93 -56.89
CA ASN A 584 -10.10 -26.62 -57.53
C ASN A 584 -11.16 -25.65 -56.98
N LYS A 585 -12.44 -26.06 -56.93
CA LYS A 585 -13.52 -25.24 -56.38
C LYS A 585 -13.27 -24.84 -54.92
N LEU A 586 -12.73 -25.74 -54.09
CA LEU A 586 -12.40 -25.44 -52.70
C LEU A 586 -11.32 -24.35 -52.61
N LEU A 587 -10.22 -24.48 -53.37
CA LEU A 587 -9.14 -23.48 -53.34
C LEU A 587 -9.52 -22.16 -54.02
N ASP A 588 -10.32 -22.18 -55.09
CA ASP A 588 -10.83 -20.96 -55.73
C ASP A 588 -11.82 -20.22 -54.80
N ASN A 589 -12.67 -20.96 -54.06
CA ASN A 589 -13.56 -20.37 -53.06
C ASN A 589 -12.78 -19.79 -51.88
N LEU A 590 -11.72 -20.45 -51.43
CA LEU A 590 -10.85 -19.95 -50.36
C LEU A 590 -10.12 -18.68 -50.78
N LEU A 591 -9.60 -18.64 -52.02
CA LEU A 591 -8.98 -17.45 -52.60
C LEU A 591 -9.99 -16.30 -52.72
N ARG A 592 -11.23 -16.59 -53.14
CA ARG A 592 -12.32 -15.62 -53.19
C ARG A 592 -12.61 -15.00 -51.83
N GLU A 593 -12.78 -15.85 -50.82
CA GLU A 593 -13.10 -15.44 -49.45
C GLU A 593 -11.99 -14.54 -48.90
N TYR A 594 -10.73 -14.99 -49.03
CA TYR A 594 -9.59 -14.23 -48.51
C TYR A 594 -9.32 -12.94 -49.28
N SER A 595 -9.58 -12.92 -50.58
CA SER A 595 -9.41 -11.72 -51.42
C SER A 595 -10.61 -10.75 -51.36
N ASN A 596 -11.63 -11.05 -50.54
CA ASN A 596 -12.88 -10.28 -50.45
C ASN A 596 -13.53 -10.00 -51.82
N LEU A 597 -13.45 -10.96 -52.75
CA LEU A 597 -14.01 -10.78 -54.09
C LEU A 597 -15.54 -10.86 -54.05
N PRO A 598 -16.27 -9.91 -54.68
CA PRO A 598 -17.72 -9.95 -54.72
C PRO A 598 -18.26 -11.26 -55.29
N GLU A 599 -19.38 -11.71 -54.75
CA GLU A 599 -20.07 -12.92 -55.20
C GLU A 599 -20.39 -12.81 -56.71
N GLY A 600 -20.09 -13.87 -57.47
CA GLY A 600 -20.27 -13.91 -58.93
C GLY A 600 -19.09 -13.41 -59.77
N THR A 601 -18.03 -12.83 -59.18
CA THR A 601 -16.79 -12.49 -59.89
C THR A 601 -16.01 -13.78 -60.21
N GLU A 602 -15.45 -13.96 -61.41
CA GLU A 602 -14.57 -15.11 -61.66
C GLU A 602 -13.27 -14.97 -60.85
N VAL A 603 -12.86 -16.05 -60.17
CA VAL A 603 -11.59 -16.12 -59.44
C VAL A 603 -10.51 -16.49 -60.44
N ASN A 604 -9.44 -15.71 -60.48
CA ASN A 604 -8.24 -16.10 -61.20
C ASN A 604 -7.38 -16.98 -60.27
N SER A 605 -7.38 -18.29 -60.50
CA SER A 605 -6.60 -19.25 -59.70
C SER A 605 -5.10 -18.93 -59.63
N GLU A 606 -4.58 -18.14 -60.58
CA GLU A 606 -3.17 -17.68 -60.64
C GLU A 606 -2.86 -16.55 -59.62
N ASP A 607 -3.88 -15.98 -58.95
CA ASP A 607 -3.72 -14.86 -58.02
C ASP A 607 -3.30 -15.28 -56.60
N TRP A 608 -3.20 -16.58 -56.33
CA TRP A 608 -2.64 -17.09 -55.07
C TRP A 608 -1.25 -16.51 -54.79
N ARG A 609 -1.00 -16.15 -53.52
CA ARG A 609 0.32 -15.77 -53.01
C ARG A 609 0.65 -16.59 -51.78
N ILE A 610 1.94 -16.88 -51.57
CA ILE A 610 2.43 -17.66 -50.44
C ILE A 610 2.12 -16.98 -49.12
N TYR A 611 2.29 -15.65 -49.04
CA TYR A 611 1.92 -14.89 -47.83
C TYR A 611 0.43 -15.01 -47.51
N MET A 612 -0.46 -15.12 -48.51
CA MET A 612 -1.90 -15.29 -48.26
C MET A 612 -2.20 -16.63 -47.60
N VAL A 613 -1.51 -17.70 -48.00
CA VAL A 613 -1.64 -19.02 -47.37
C VAL A 613 -1.12 -19.00 -45.94
N ILE A 614 0.01 -18.33 -45.71
CA ILE A 614 0.62 -18.16 -44.39
C ILE A 614 -0.32 -17.41 -43.45
N ASP A 615 -0.78 -16.24 -43.86
CA ASP A 615 -1.68 -15.39 -43.07
C ASP A 615 -2.99 -16.12 -42.74
N LEU A 616 -3.57 -16.80 -43.73
CA LEU A 616 -4.79 -17.59 -43.54
C LEU A 616 -4.57 -18.74 -42.54
N TYR A 617 -3.45 -19.44 -42.64
CA TYR A 617 -3.10 -20.50 -41.70
C TYR A 617 -2.93 -19.96 -40.28
N ILE A 618 -2.16 -18.89 -40.12
CA ILE A 618 -1.90 -18.22 -38.84
C ILE A 618 -3.20 -17.68 -38.22
N TYR A 619 -4.07 -17.08 -39.04
CA TYR A 619 -5.39 -16.62 -38.62
C TYR A 619 -6.24 -17.77 -38.08
N ASN A 620 -6.34 -18.86 -38.82
CA ASN A 620 -7.11 -20.04 -38.41
C ASN A 620 -6.51 -20.73 -37.18
N LEU A 621 -5.18 -20.83 -37.09
CA LEU A 621 -4.47 -21.33 -35.92
C LEU A 621 -4.80 -20.49 -34.69
N THR A 622 -4.65 -19.16 -34.81
CA THR A 622 -4.95 -18.21 -33.73
C THR A 622 -6.40 -18.37 -33.26
N LYS A 623 -7.36 -18.34 -34.18
CA LYS A 623 -8.79 -18.49 -33.86
C LYS A 623 -9.12 -19.82 -33.20
N THR A 624 -8.47 -20.89 -33.65
CA THR A 624 -8.68 -22.24 -33.10
C THR A 624 -8.16 -22.33 -31.66
N VAL A 625 -6.95 -21.87 -31.41
CA VAL A 625 -6.37 -21.85 -30.04
C VAL A 625 -7.15 -20.90 -29.14
N GLN A 626 -7.59 -19.74 -29.64
CA GLN A 626 -8.46 -18.83 -28.88
C GLN A 626 -9.76 -19.52 -28.47
N THR A 627 -10.38 -20.28 -29.37
CA THR A 627 -11.59 -21.05 -29.08
C THR A 627 -11.33 -22.11 -27.99
N MET A 628 -10.22 -22.84 -28.10
CA MET A 628 -9.80 -23.81 -27.08
C MET A 628 -9.60 -23.15 -25.70
N PHE A 629 -8.85 -22.05 -25.66
CA PHE A 629 -8.57 -21.33 -24.42
C PHE A 629 -9.78 -20.54 -23.90
N SER A 630 -10.83 -20.33 -24.70
CA SER A 630 -12.10 -19.76 -24.22
C SER A 630 -12.97 -20.76 -23.45
N THR A 631 -12.50 -22.01 -23.28
CA THR A 631 -13.25 -23.12 -22.67
C THR A 631 -12.42 -23.75 -21.54
N PRO A 632 -12.79 -23.57 -20.25
CA PRO A 632 -12.01 -24.05 -19.11
C PRO A 632 -11.73 -25.56 -19.12
N GLU A 633 -12.67 -26.36 -19.63
CA GLU A 633 -12.56 -27.81 -19.68
C GLU A 633 -11.33 -28.28 -20.47
N THR A 634 -10.93 -27.49 -21.46
CA THR A 634 -9.76 -27.75 -22.30
C THR A 634 -8.47 -27.74 -21.49
N PHE A 635 -8.37 -26.89 -20.46
CA PHE A 635 -7.16 -26.77 -19.64
C PHE A 635 -6.88 -28.02 -18.84
N HIS A 636 -7.92 -28.60 -18.24
CA HIS A 636 -7.80 -29.86 -17.50
C HIS A 636 -7.42 -31.02 -18.43
N GLN A 637 -8.11 -31.16 -19.56
CA GLN A 637 -7.83 -32.22 -20.54
C GLN A 637 -6.39 -32.16 -21.05
N ALA A 638 -5.88 -30.96 -21.31
CA ALA A 638 -4.52 -30.73 -21.77
C ALA A 638 -3.48 -30.67 -20.63
N LYS A 639 -3.90 -30.84 -19.36
CA LYS A 639 -3.05 -30.81 -18.16
C LYS A 639 -2.26 -29.50 -18.01
N ILE A 640 -2.94 -28.38 -18.25
CA ILE A 640 -2.40 -27.01 -18.13
C ILE A 640 -3.22 -26.12 -17.19
N SER A 641 -4.12 -26.74 -16.43
CA SER A 641 -4.87 -26.09 -15.35
C SER A 641 -3.91 -25.65 -14.25
N LEU A 642 -4.05 -24.42 -13.76
CA LEU A 642 -3.29 -23.95 -12.59
C LEU A 642 -3.89 -24.54 -11.31
N ASP A 643 -5.21 -24.51 -11.20
CA ASP A 643 -5.97 -24.99 -10.04
C ASP A 643 -5.76 -26.50 -9.80
N PHE A 644 -5.63 -27.29 -10.87
CA PHE A 644 -5.46 -28.74 -10.79
C PHE A 644 -4.05 -29.22 -11.14
N ALA A 645 -3.06 -28.34 -11.21
CA ALA A 645 -1.69 -28.68 -11.60
C ALA A 645 -1.07 -29.78 -10.72
N LYS A 646 -1.45 -29.81 -9.43
CA LYS A 646 -0.91 -30.71 -8.40
C LYS A 646 -1.86 -31.87 -8.04
N GLU A 647 -3.10 -31.87 -8.53
CA GLU A 647 -4.09 -32.90 -8.20
C GLU A 647 -4.03 -34.08 -9.19
N THR A 648 -3.63 -35.26 -8.71
CA THR A 648 -3.67 -36.49 -9.50
C THR A 648 -4.82 -37.39 -9.05
N GLY A 649 -5.85 -37.55 -9.90
CA GLY A 649 -6.85 -38.62 -9.77
C GLY A 649 -8.07 -38.37 -8.89
N VAL A 650 -8.46 -37.11 -8.62
CA VAL A 650 -9.71 -36.75 -7.93
C VAL A 650 -10.80 -36.39 -8.96
N GLU A 651 -12.08 -36.62 -8.65
CA GLU A 651 -13.20 -36.08 -9.45
C GLU A 651 -13.08 -34.55 -9.54
N THR A 652 -12.97 -34.01 -10.74
CA THR A 652 -12.78 -32.57 -10.99
C THR A 652 -14.00 -31.79 -10.48
N ASN A 653 -13.83 -31.04 -9.39
CA ASN A 653 -14.82 -30.09 -8.94
C ASN A 653 -14.60 -28.75 -9.64
N TRP A 654 -15.28 -28.54 -10.77
CA TRP A 654 -15.19 -27.31 -11.57
C TRP A 654 -15.51 -26.02 -10.81
N ALA A 655 -16.17 -26.10 -9.66
CA ALA A 655 -16.38 -24.94 -8.80
C ALA A 655 -15.07 -24.39 -8.18
N LEU A 656 -13.98 -25.16 -8.22
CA LEU A 656 -12.66 -24.83 -7.69
C LEU A 656 -11.67 -24.39 -8.79
N ALA A 657 -12.14 -24.18 -10.02
CA ALA A 657 -11.30 -23.88 -11.19
C ALA A 657 -11.35 -22.38 -11.55
N ASP A 658 -11.37 -21.51 -10.55
CA ASP A 658 -11.72 -20.10 -10.73
C ASP A 658 -10.65 -19.28 -11.45
N ASP A 659 -9.37 -19.64 -11.34
CA ASP A 659 -8.30 -19.05 -12.17
C ASP A 659 -8.40 -19.49 -13.62
N ASP A 660 -8.70 -20.76 -13.85
CA ASP A 660 -8.97 -21.31 -15.18
C ASP A 660 -10.20 -20.67 -15.83
N ILE A 661 -11.29 -20.47 -15.08
CA ILE A 661 -12.50 -19.79 -15.53
C ILE A 661 -12.20 -18.34 -15.88
N ALA A 662 -11.53 -17.61 -14.99
CA ALA A 662 -11.18 -16.21 -15.23
C ALA A 662 -10.30 -16.04 -16.47
N PHE A 663 -9.29 -16.89 -16.63
CA PHE A 663 -8.45 -16.89 -17.83
C PHE A 663 -9.28 -17.12 -19.11
N ALA A 664 -10.13 -18.15 -19.12
CA ALA A 664 -10.98 -18.44 -20.27
C ALA A 664 -11.97 -17.31 -20.60
N GLU A 665 -12.57 -16.69 -19.59
CA GLU A 665 -13.48 -15.56 -19.77
C GLU A 665 -12.79 -14.34 -20.39
N LEU A 666 -11.57 -14.02 -19.97
CA LEU A 666 -10.80 -12.92 -20.54
C LEU A 666 -10.43 -13.16 -22.02
N ILE A 667 -10.05 -14.39 -22.38
CA ILE A 667 -9.82 -14.79 -23.79
C ILE A 667 -11.12 -14.67 -24.59
N LYS A 668 -12.22 -15.23 -24.06
CA LYS A 668 -13.55 -15.23 -24.71
C LYS A 668 -14.05 -13.82 -24.98
N ASN A 669 -13.85 -12.91 -24.04
CA ASN A 669 -14.26 -11.52 -24.12
C ASN A 669 -13.25 -10.62 -24.86
N GLN A 670 -12.14 -11.18 -25.36
CA GLN A 670 -11.08 -10.43 -26.06
C GLN A 670 -10.42 -9.34 -25.21
N GLU A 671 -10.45 -9.49 -23.88
CA GLU A 671 -9.73 -8.61 -22.95
C GLU A 671 -8.27 -9.07 -22.82
N TYR A 672 -8.06 -10.39 -22.90
CA TYR A 672 -6.74 -10.98 -23.03
C TYR A 672 -6.59 -11.55 -24.44
N ASN A 673 -5.85 -10.84 -25.29
CA ASN A 673 -5.64 -11.22 -26.69
C ASN A 673 -4.29 -11.88 -26.89
N PHE A 674 -4.23 -12.81 -27.83
CA PHE A 674 -2.98 -13.38 -28.32
C PHE A 674 -3.12 -13.76 -29.80
N PHE A 675 -2.00 -13.85 -30.49
CA PHE A 675 -1.94 -14.32 -31.87
C PHE A 675 -0.59 -14.99 -32.16
N PHE A 676 -0.55 -15.82 -33.21
CA PHE A 676 0.66 -16.48 -33.68
C PHE A 676 1.32 -15.73 -34.83
N ASN A 677 2.63 -15.87 -34.99
CA ASN A 677 3.36 -15.36 -36.16
C ASN A 677 4.40 -16.39 -36.62
N GLU A 678 4.77 -16.37 -37.89
CA GLU A 678 5.88 -17.17 -38.40
C GLU A 678 7.25 -16.52 -38.15
N THR A 679 7.29 -15.23 -37.80
CA THR A 679 8.53 -14.48 -37.57
C THR A 679 8.67 -14.09 -36.08
N SER A 680 9.84 -14.35 -35.51
CA SER A 680 10.19 -13.95 -34.14
C SER A 680 10.52 -12.46 -34.04
N LEU A 681 10.62 -11.94 -32.81
CA LEU A 681 11.14 -10.59 -32.56
C LEU A 681 12.52 -10.34 -33.17
N LYS A 682 13.36 -11.38 -33.25
CA LYS A 682 14.74 -11.28 -33.76
C LYS A 682 14.82 -11.50 -35.28
N GLY A 683 13.67 -11.63 -35.95
CA GLY A 683 13.60 -11.90 -37.39
C GLY A 683 13.90 -13.35 -37.77
N GLU A 684 13.92 -14.27 -36.80
CA GLU A 684 13.99 -15.71 -37.09
C GLU A 684 12.66 -16.12 -37.72
N LYS A 685 12.71 -16.92 -38.78
CA LYS A 685 11.52 -17.36 -39.52
C LYS A 685 11.31 -18.84 -39.33
N SER A 686 10.06 -19.23 -39.14
CA SER A 686 9.61 -20.61 -39.28
C SER A 686 9.95 -21.16 -40.67
N GLU A 687 10.20 -22.46 -40.78
CA GLU A 687 10.33 -23.15 -42.07
C GLU A 687 8.98 -23.28 -42.82
N PHE A 688 7.89 -22.76 -42.26
CA PHE A 688 6.56 -22.86 -42.82
C PHE A 688 6.46 -22.25 -44.23
N ALA A 689 6.86 -20.99 -44.39
CA ALA A 689 6.83 -20.29 -45.67
C ALA A 689 7.64 -21.01 -46.75
N SER A 690 8.88 -21.39 -46.44
CA SER A 690 9.76 -22.10 -47.38
C SER A 690 9.25 -23.51 -47.70
N THR A 691 8.53 -24.16 -46.79
CA THR A 691 7.91 -25.46 -47.06
C THR A 691 6.66 -25.31 -47.93
N ILE A 692 5.79 -24.31 -47.70
CA ILE A 692 4.65 -24.03 -48.60
C ILE A 692 5.15 -23.68 -50.00
N TYR A 693 6.25 -22.93 -50.10
CA TYR A 693 6.90 -22.65 -51.37
C TYR A 693 7.23 -23.95 -52.14
N ASN A 694 7.92 -24.87 -51.48
CA ASN A 694 8.47 -26.07 -52.09
C ASN A 694 7.45 -27.19 -52.30
N GLU A 695 6.53 -27.39 -51.35
CA GLU A 695 5.60 -28.54 -51.30
C GLU A 695 4.13 -28.12 -51.51
N GLY A 696 3.86 -26.81 -51.64
CA GLY A 696 2.52 -26.26 -51.80
C GLY A 696 1.66 -26.31 -50.53
N ILE A 697 0.33 -26.14 -50.69
CA ILE A 697 -0.63 -26.19 -49.57
C ILE A 697 -0.57 -27.53 -48.81
N LYS A 698 -0.07 -28.60 -49.44
CA LYS A 698 0.21 -29.88 -48.79
C LYS A 698 1.18 -29.75 -47.62
N ALA A 699 2.13 -28.81 -47.66
CA ALA A 699 3.04 -28.50 -46.56
C ALA A 699 2.29 -28.23 -45.25
N ALA A 700 1.23 -27.44 -45.32
CA ALA A 700 0.42 -27.06 -44.17
C ALA A 700 -0.47 -28.20 -43.66
N LEU A 701 -0.66 -29.27 -44.44
CA LEU A 701 -1.71 -30.27 -44.26
C LEU A 701 -1.21 -31.71 -44.14
N ASN A 702 0.10 -31.94 -44.22
CA ASN A 702 0.73 -33.26 -44.27
C ASN A 702 1.43 -33.65 -42.96
N ASN A 703 0.83 -33.33 -41.79
CA ASN A 703 1.31 -33.76 -40.47
C ASN A 703 2.79 -33.39 -40.21
N LYS A 704 3.24 -32.26 -40.76
CA LYS A 704 4.57 -31.70 -40.53
C LYS A 704 4.47 -30.65 -39.42
N ASP A 705 5.39 -30.73 -38.47
CA ASP A 705 5.49 -29.76 -37.39
C ASP A 705 6.11 -28.45 -37.88
N PHE A 706 5.52 -27.34 -37.48
CA PHE A 706 6.07 -26.00 -37.65
C PHE A 706 6.05 -25.24 -36.34
N ASP A 707 7.10 -24.47 -36.09
CA ASP A 707 7.16 -23.56 -34.97
C ASP A 707 6.53 -22.21 -35.36
N PHE A 708 5.62 -21.73 -34.52
CA PHE A 708 5.05 -20.38 -34.62
C PHE A 708 5.30 -19.63 -33.32
N TYR A 709 5.54 -18.34 -33.42
CA TYR A 709 5.83 -17.45 -32.30
C TYR A 709 4.52 -16.86 -31.76
N LEU A 710 4.24 -17.09 -30.49
CA LEU A 710 3.07 -16.58 -29.78
C LEU A 710 3.35 -15.21 -29.18
N PHE A 711 2.48 -14.26 -29.49
CA PHE A 711 2.46 -12.94 -28.90
C PHE A 711 1.16 -12.74 -28.14
N LYS A 712 1.20 -12.14 -26.96
CA LYS A 712 0.05 -11.95 -26.07
C LYS A 712 0.02 -10.55 -25.48
N THR A 713 -1.17 -10.10 -25.09
CA THR A 713 -1.35 -8.85 -24.33
C THR A 713 -1.19 -9.10 -22.83
N THR A 714 -1.53 -8.09 -22.02
CA THR A 714 -1.67 -8.19 -20.56
C THR A 714 -2.94 -7.46 -20.14
N VAL A 715 -3.40 -7.69 -18.91
CA VAL A 715 -4.60 -7.04 -18.36
C VAL A 715 -4.27 -6.27 -17.08
N ASN A 716 -5.04 -5.24 -16.77
CA ASN A 716 -4.95 -4.54 -15.49
C ASN A 716 -5.60 -5.37 -14.35
N ASN A 717 -5.56 -4.85 -13.12
CA ASN A 717 -6.14 -5.48 -11.93
C ASN A 717 -7.66 -5.70 -12.00
N TYR A 718 -8.33 -5.17 -13.02
CA TYR A 718 -9.76 -5.26 -13.25
C TYR A 718 -10.11 -6.13 -14.47
N GLY A 719 -9.13 -6.86 -15.02
CA GLY A 719 -9.34 -7.74 -16.16
C GLY A 719 -9.56 -7.00 -17.48
N LYS A 720 -9.11 -5.73 -17.60
CA LYS A 720 -9.20 -4.96 -18.85
C LYS A 720 -7.89 -5.00 -19.62
N SER A 721 -8.00 -5.16 -20.94
CA SER A 721 -6.84 -5.19 -21.84
C SER A 721 -6.02 -3.91 -21.75
N LEU A 722 -4.73 -4.00 -21.44
CA LEU A 722 -3.81 -2.85 -21.53
C LEU A 722 -3.47 -2.48 -22.99
N SER A 723 -3.74 -3.39 -23.92
CA SER A 723 -3.46 -3.23 -25.35
C SER A 723 -4.71 -3.55 -26.19
N PRO A 724 -5.80 -2.77 -26.08
CA PRO A 724 -7.07 -3.07 -26.75
C PRO A 724 -7.00 -2.99 -28.29
N LYS A 725 -5.93 -2.38 -28.84
CA LYS A 725 -5.67 -2.30 -30.29
C LYS A 725 -4.72 -3.38 -30.79
N PHE A 726 -4.30 -4.31 -29.94
CA PHE A 726 -3.41 -5.39 -30.31
C PHE A 726 -4.03 -6.22 -31.44
N SER A 727 -3.43 -6.08 -32.62
CA SER A 727 -3.89 -6.71 -33.86
C SER A 727 -2.68 -7.25 -34.61
N MET A 728 -2.92 -8.11 -35.61
CA MET A 728 -1.87 -8.68 -36.47
C MET A 728 -1.07 -7.63 -37.26
N ASN A 729 -1.47 -6.35 -37.25
CA ASN A 729 -0.78 -5.27 -37.95
C ASN A 729 0.32 -4.63 -37.08
N GLN A 730 1.56 -5.12 -37.24
CA GLN A 730 2.87 -4.54 -36.85
C GLN A 730 3.15 -4.17 -35.37
N ASP A 731 2.17 -4.03 -34.49
CA ASP A 731 2.38 -3.66 -33.07
C ASP A 731 3.04 -4.76 -32.23
N TYR A 732 3.17 -5.97 -32.79
CA TYR A 732 3.68 -7.17 -32.13
C TYR A 732 5.20 -7.27 -32.05
N LEU A 733 5.94 -6.39 -32.72
CA LEU A 733 7.41 -6.42 -32.73
C LEU A 733 8.05 -5.94 -31.42
N LYS A 734 7.27 -5.74 -30.36
CA LYS A 734 7.75 -5.34 -29.04
C LYS A 734 8.06 -6.55 -28.16
N GLU A 735 9.15 -6.47 -27.42
CA GLU A 735 9.61 -7.56 -26.53
C GLU A 735 8.56 -7.92 -25.47
N GLU A 736 7.84 -6.93 -24.95
CA GLU A 736 6.83 -7.13 -23.92
C GLU A 736 5.65 -8.04 -24.32
N TYR A 737 5.39 -8.20 -25.63
CA TYR A 737 4.28 -9.02 -26.13
C TYR A 737 4.70 -10.43 -26.50
N PHE A 738 5.99 -10.67 -26.75
CA PHE A 738 6.44 -12.01 -27.09
C PHE A 738 6.39 -12.91 -25.87
N PHE A 739 5.80 -14.10 -26.04
CA PHE A 739 5.72 -15.08 -24.98
C PHE A 739 6.63 -16.27 -25.25
N SER A 740 6.33 -17.04 -26.30
CA SER A 740 7.03 -18.30 -26.56
C SER A 740 6.85 -18.77 -28.00
N ASN A 741 7.52 -19.85 -28.38
CA ASN A 741 7.20 -20.61 -29.59
C ASN A 741 6.21 -21.74 -29.29
N PHE A 742 5.43 -22.08 -30.29
CA PHE A 742 4.39 -23.09 -30.24
C PHE A 742 4.52 -23.98 -31.46
N LYS A 743 4.69 -25.28 -31.21
CA LYS A 743 4.80 -26.25 -32.28
C LYS A 743 3.41 -26.77 -32.63
N THR A 744 3.02 -26.63 -33.89
CA THR A 744 1.73 -27.10 -34.40
C THR A 744 1.92 -27.86 -35.70
N PHE A 745 1.02 -28.82 -35.95
CA PHE A 745 0.86 -29.45 -37.24
C PHE A 745 -0.63 -29.56 -37.58
N THR A 746 -0.96 -29.56 -38.87
CA THR A 746 -2.32 -29.86 -39.34
C THR A 746 -2.27 -31.11 -40.23
N LYS A 747 -3.34 -31.92 -40.20
CA LYS A 747 -3.45 -33.14 -41.00
C LYS A 747 -4.78 -33.18 -41.74
N LEU A 748 -4.74 -33.32 -43.06
CA LEU A 748 -5.91 -33.54 -43.92
C LEU A 748 -6.06 -35.04 -44.24
N ALA A 749 -7.24 -35.46 -44.69
CA ALA A 749 -7.45 -36.79 -45.24
C ALA A 749 -6.57 -37.04 -46.48
N ASP A 750 -5.93 -38.21 -46.52
CA ASP A 750 -4.91 -38.58 -47.52
C ASP A 750 -5.39 -38.45 -48.98
N ASN A 751 -6.71 -38.56 -49.22
CA ASN A 751 -7.32 -38.53 -50.54
C ASN A 751 -7.35 -37.13 -51.21
N TYR A 752 -7.19 -36.04 -50.46
CA TYR A 752 -7.16 -34.68 -51.01
C TYR A 752 -5.75 -34.12 -51.21
N LEU A 753 -4.74 -34.64 -50.51
CA LEU A 753 -3.38 -34.09 -50.51
C LEU A 753 -2.78 -33.96 -51.92
N ASN A 754 -2.89 -35.02 -52.73
CA ASN A 754 -2.37 -35.02 -54.10
C ASN A 754 -3.15 -34.07 -55.03
N LEU A 755 -4.46 -33.89 -54.80
CA LEU A 755 -5.30 -33.02 -55.63
C LEU A 755 -4.98 -31.54 -55.40
N LEU A 756 -4.68 -31.17 -54.15
CA LEU A 756 -4.24 -29.82 -53.78
C LEU A 756 -2.85 -29.52 -54.33
N GLU A 757 -1.93 -30.49 -54.30
CA GLU A 757 -0.59 -30.37 -54.89
C GLU A 757 -0.67 -30.12 -56.40
N VAL A 758 -1.51 -30.86 -57.12
CA VAL A 758 -1.73 -30.66 -58.57
C VAL A 758 -2.28 -29.26 -58.88
N TYR A 759 -3.21 -28.74 -58.06
CA TYR A 759 -3.71 -27.37 -58.23
C TYR A 759 -2.60 -26.34 -58.00
N TRP A 760 -1.83 -26.49 -56.92
CA TRP A 760 -0.77 -25.56 -56.54
C TRP A 760 0.34 -25.51 -57.59
N ASP A 761 0.74 -26.67 -58.09
CA ASP A 761 1.73 -26.78 -59.17
C ASP A 761 1.31 -26.05 -60.42
N LYS A 762 0.07 -26.25 -60.82
CA LYS A 762 -0.47 -25.68 -62.04
C LYS A 762 -0.58 -24.16 -61.97
N ASN A 763 -1.02 -23.62 -60.83
CA ASN A 763 -1.44 -22.22 -60.73
C ASN A 763 -0.43 -21.32 -60.03
N VAL A 764 0.48 -21.86 -59.21
CA VAL A 764 1.45 -21.12 -58.39
C VAL A 764 2.88 -21.56 -58.70
N ARG A 765 3.30 -22.77 -58.28
CA ARG A 765 4.71 -23.19 -58.27
C ARG A 765 5.33 -23.27 -59.67
N ASN A 766 4.62 -23.80 -60.66
CA ASN A 766 5.12 -23.97 -62.03
C ASN A 766 4.50 -22.99 -63.02
N ASN A 767 3.83 -21.93 -62.55
CA ASN A 767 3.14 -20.96 -63.41
C ASN A 767 3.92 -19.66 -63.56
N PRO A 768 4.54 -19.36 -64.73
CA PRO A 768 5.28 -18.12 -64.94
C PRO A 768 4.45 -16.84 -64.84
N LYS A 769 3.11 -16.94 -64.84
CA LYS A 769 2.21 -15.80 -64.64
C LYS A 769 1.96 -15.47 -63.17
N ASN A 770 2.24 -16.41 -62.27
CA ASN A 770 2.14 -16.16 -60.83
C ASN A 770 3.38 -15.35 -60.39
N PRO A 771 3.22 -14.21 -59.69
CA PRO A 771 4.33 -13.41 -59.19
C PRO A 771 5.33 -14.14 -58.29
N ASP A 772 4.89 -15.12 -57.50
CA ASP A 772 5.78 -15.86 -56.59
C ASP A 772 6.64 -16.88 -57.34
N TYR A 773 6.38 -17.13 -58.62
CA TYR A 773 7.19 -18.01 -59.49
C TYR A 773 8.64 -17.54 -59.64
N TYR A 774 8.89 -16.23 -59.58
CA TYR A 774 10.24 -15.67 -59.73
C TYR A 774 10.98 -15.48 -58.39
N GLU A 775 10.34 -15.83 -57.28
CA GLU A 775 10.97 -15.85 -55.95
C GLU A 775 11.64 -17.22 -55.64
N GLN A 776 11.75 -18.09 -56.65
CA GLN A 776 12.59 -19.32 -56.71
C GLN A 776 14.07 -18.99 -56.84
#